data_AF-A0AA37KV21-F1
#
_entry.id   AF-A0AA37KV21-F1
#
_cell.length_a   1.000
_cell.length_b   1.000
_cell.length_c   1.000
_cell.angle_alpha   90.00
_cell.angle_beta   90.00
_cell.angle_gamma   90.00
#
_symmetry.space_group_name_H-M   'P 1'
#
loop_
_entity.id
_entity.type
_entity.pdbx_description
1 polymer ?
#
loop_
_entity_poly.entity_id
_entity_poly.type
_entity_poly.pdbx_seq_one_letter_code
_entity_poly.pdbx_strand_id
1 'polypeptide(L)'
;MKFRHLACCLLLLAGNTVARAAAPGPETGPVKLTIRPSDSNNVTVERRGDDYVITTTGVDPYVFLDAERPVDVDEYPMLAFNSFNTSGIMSLALFVGQLDNAHLIEGNLYELPRTEGWSSNAYDISCTDTPPAGPVSWIRIRFGMNGGNKFTISGLQLRAMNDRDRDILGNIERRDREDREQCDRLAAYLKTSFPSSVTHVEVSYPESKVTVEGILKGKPDAAVGLAEIPMWEDYTALKETGEFLPLAKAGKFRFTLPRFAADKHDRLLSGWAVVRRTAGGYELLSAVHYPDDITPREKLRKVTATSLKGIGGCPFDHEDMVELGVGGANFNIMLNEILFPDPAPGRKPYEYCGRTWYVDENSHAIRLLDLNARKAKEHGWLISAILLLPLDRDFTPGTWMMEAAHPERQGSAAFAMPNILSRTGLEAYAATMTYLCERYSSEERGRIHHWIVHNEIQNGFYWANAGDRRMLSYMNLYQKSMRTVYNIARQYDPNAQVLVSMDHDWNRKSNKRSYEGRDLLNILVDFCRQEGDFQWAVAFHPYPQDINNPRTWEDDQATYRFDTPFLTPKNLEVLNAWVELPEVRYRGLPREIHFTEQGLNSPDYSKKSLLDQAAGMAYTWEKIRKMKNVKCYYYHLWADDHGEGGLRLGLRKFWDYADDPLGKKPIWDVVRAFETPEWEKVSEPYKAVIGVEDWDEIRYKGKIE
;
A
#
# COMPACT_ATOMS: atom_id res chain seq x y z
N MET A 1 -23.84 -26.65 8.57
CA MET A 1 -24.86 -27.71 8.33
C MET A 1 -25.73 -27.19 7.18
N LYS A 2 -25.73 -27.62 5.91
CA LYS A 2 -25.28 -28.81 5.15
C LYS A 2 -24.81 -28.30 3.75
N PHE A 3 -23.58 -28.53 3.30
CA PHE A 3 -23.17 -29.48 2.24
C PHE A 3 -24.24 -30.11 1.31
N ARG A 4 -23.98 -30.05 -0.02
CA ARG A 4 -24.19 -31.03 -1.13
C ARG A 4 -24.55 -30.30 -2.45
N HIS A 5 -24.06 -30.61 -3.66
CA HIS A 5 -23.37 -31.78 -4.20
C HIS A 5 -22.54 -31.44 -5.46
N LEU A 6 -21.42 -32.16 -5.60
CA LEU A 6 -20.64 -32.44 -6.81
C LEU A 6 -21.33 -33.57 -7.61
N ALA A 7 -21.27 -33.58 -8.95
CA ALA A 7 -20.86 -34.72 -9.82
C ALA A 7 -21.49 -34.74 -11.24
N CYS A 8 -20.63 -35.11 -12.20
CA CYS A 8 -20.82 -35.34 -13.63
C CYS A 8 -21.96 -36.28 -14.05
N CYS A 9 -22.42 -36.14 -15.30
CA CYS A 9 -22.73 -37.29 -16.16
C CYS A 9 -22.79 -36.91 -17.66
N LEU A 10 -21.90 -37.51 -18.46
CA LEU A 10 -22.11 -37.76 -19.89
C LEU A 10 -23.37 -38.63 -20.07
N LEU A 11 -24.22 -38.32 -21.06
CA LEU A 11 -25.00 -39.32 -21.78
C LEU A 11 -25.46 -38.79 -23.14
N LEU A 12 -24.98 -39.49 -24.17
CA LEU A 12 -25.47 -39.48 -25.56
C LEU A 12 -26.95 -39.85 -25.60
N LEU A 13 -27.76 -39.06 -26.32
CA LEU A 13 -29.00 -39.55 -26.94
C LEU A 13 -29.14 -38.91 -28.33
N ALA A 14 -29.07 -39.77 -29.34
CA ALA A 14 -29.32 -39.45 -30.74
C ALA A 14 -30.83 -39.43 -31.04
N GLY A 15 -31.23 -38.56 -31.97
CA GLY A 15 -32.33 -38.81 -32.90
C GLY A 15 -33.67 -38.12 -32.59
N ASN A 16 -33.87 -36.95 -33.21
CA ASN A 16 -35.04 -36.72 -34.08
C ASN A 16 -34.82 -35.43 -34.90
N THR A 17 -34.27 -35.62 -36.09
CA THR A 17 -34.17 -34.61 -37.15
C THR A 17 -35.55 -34.34 -37.73
N VAL A 18 -36.18 -33.24 -37.32
CA VAL A 18 -37.18 -32.56 -38.16
C VAL A 18 -36.43 -31.42 -38.82
N ALA A 19 -36.30 -31.50 -40.16
CA ALA A 19 -35.68 -30.45 -40.96
C ALA A 19 -36.50 -29.16 -40.86
N ARG A 20 -36.13 -28.30 -39.91
CA ARG A 20 -36.46 -26.87 -39.96
C ARG A 20 -35.57 -26.24 -41.02
N ALA A 21 -36.20 -25.53 -41.95
CA ALA A 21 -35.52 -24.66 -42.89
C ALA A 21 -34.46 -23.84 -42.13
N ALA A 22 -33.23 -23.84 -42.65
CA ALA A 22 -32.14 -23.08 -42.09
C ALA A 22 -32.57 -21.62 -41.96
N ALA A 23 -32.69 -21.14 -40.71
CA ALA A 23 -32.60 -19.73 -40.44
C ALA A 23 -31.24 -19.24 -40.99
N PRO A 24 -31.17 -18.03 -41.58
CA PRO A 24 -29.88 -17.47 -41.97
C PRO A 24 -28.95 -17.48 -40.74
N GLY A 25 -27.73 -18.00 -40.91
CA GLY A 25 -26.76 -18.09 -39.83
C GLY A 25 -26.46 -16.72 -39.21
N PRO A 26 -25.92 -16.67 -37.98
CA PRO A 26 -25.52 -15.41 -37.36
C PRO A 26 -24.56 -14.67 -38.30
N GLU A 27 -24.75 -13.35 -38.44
CA GLU A 27 -23.85 -12.49 -39.22
C GLU A 27 -22.46 -12.47 -38.54
N THR A 28 -21.58 -13.42 -38.91
CA THR A 28 -20.32 -13.77 -38.22
C THR A 28 -19.19 -12.73 -38.31
N GLY A 29 -19.49 -11.46 -38.52
CA GLY A 29 -18.51 -10.36 -38.56
C GLY A 29 -18.50 -9.55 -37.26
N PRO A 30 -17.42 -8.78 -36.98
CA PRO A 30 -17.42 -7.74 -35.95
C PRO A 30 -18.61 -6.80 -36.11
N VAL A 31 -19.16 -6.33 -35.00
CA VAL A 31 -20.26 -5.35 -34.96
C VAL A 31 -19.66 -3.96 -34.89
N LYS A 32 -19.87 -3.13 -35.92
CA LYS A 32 -19.33 -1.76 -35.94
C LYS A 32 -20.00 -0.90 -34.86
N LEU A 33 -19.18 -0.07 -34.21
CA LEU A 33 -19.64 0.94 -33.27
C LEU A 33 -19.47 2.34 -33.88
N THR A 34 -20.41 3.23 -33.59
CA THR A 34 -20.31 4.65 -33.95
C THR A 34 -20.45 5.53 -32.73
N ILE A 35 -19.69 6.62 -32.67
CA ILE A 35 -19.87 7.60 -31.61
C ILE A 35 -21.15 8.37 -31.88
N ARG A 36 -22.05 8.40 -30.88
CA ARG A 36 -23.22 9.28 -30.82
C ARG A 36 -22.82 10.58 -30.12
N PRO A 37 -22.62 11.70 -30.85
CA PRO A 37 -22.12 12.93 -30.25
C PRO A 37 -23.19 13.71 -29.48
N SER A 38 -24.48 13.46 -29.74
CA SER A 38 -25.61 14.21 -29.16
C SER A 38 -25.70 14.09 -27.64
N ASP A 39 -25.26 12.96 -27.09
CA ASP A 39 -25.38 12.65 -25.67
C ASP A 39 -24.02 12.62 -24.97
N SER A 40 -22.98 13.10 -25.65
CA SER A 40 -21.63 13.19 -25.10
C SER A 40 -21.51 14.37 -24.15
N ASN A 41 -20.63 14.24 -23.16
CA ASN A 41 -20.35 15.30 -22.20
C ASN A 41 -18.86 15.62 -22.21
N ASN A 42 -18.53 16.92 -22.07
CA ASN A 42 -17.15 17.38 -21.85
C ASN A 42 -16.14 16.84 -22.91
N VAL A 43 -16.60 16.68 -24.15
CA VAL A 43 -15.77 16.26 -25.29
C VAL A 43 -16.21 16.98 -26.56
N THR A 44 -15.26 17.20 -27.46
CA THR A 44 -15.54 17.47 -28.87
C THR A 44 -15.10 16.27 -29.70
N VAL A 45 -15.95 15.88 -30.66
CA VAL A 45 -15.72 14.71 -31.51
C VAL A 45 -15.75 15.18 -32.97
N GLU A 46 -14.64 15.04 -33.66
CA GLU A 46 -14.51 15.34 -35.09
C GLU A 46 -14.31 14.03 -35.85
N ARG A 47 -15.25 13.69 -36.75
CA ARG A 47 -15.14 12.51 -37.60
C ARG A 47 -14.33 12.82 -38.86
N ARG A 48 -13.31 12.01 -39.13
CA ARG A 48 -12.45 12.09 -40.33
C ARG A 48 -12.44 10.71 -41.02
N GLY A 49 -13.39 10.49 -41.92
CA GLY A 49 -13.59 9.16 -42.52
C GLY A 49 -14.07 8.14 -41.48
N ASP A 50 -13.28 7.09 -41.26
CA ASP A 50 -13.50 6.08 -40.22
C ASP A 50 -12.84 6.43 -38.87
N ASP A 51 -12.07 7.52 -38.81
CA ASP A 51 -11.40 7.98 -37.60
C ASP A 51 -12.25 9.00 -36.83
N TYR A 52 -12.11 9.01 -35.51
CA TYR A 52 -12.66 10.01 -34.61
C TYR A 52 -11.52 10.70 -33.87
N VAL A 53 -11.37 12.00 -34.09
CA VAL A 53 -10.50 12.86 -33.29
C VAL A 53 -11.33 13.36 -32.12
N ILE A 54 -10.93 13.00 -30.91
CA ILE A 54 -11.63 13.33 -29.67
C ILE A 54 -10.75 14.28 -28.87
N THR A 55 -11.34 15.40 -28.43
CA THR A 55 -10.71 16.32 -27.49
C THR A 55 -11.56 16.41 -26.24
N THR A 56 -11.00 16.07 -25.08
CA THR A 56 -11.64 16.25 -23.77
C THR A 56 -11.66 17.74 -23.40
N THR A 57 -12.75 18.22 -22.81
CA THR A 57 -12.97 19.66 -22.52
C THR A 57 -13.36 19.97 -21.09
N GLY A 58 -13.53 18.96 -20.22
CA GLY A 58 -13.88 19.16 -18.82
C GLY A 58 -13.67 17.92 -17.95
N VAL A 59 -14.31 17.90 -16.79
CA VAL A 59 -14.04 16.93 -15.71
C VAL A 59 -14.74 15.58 -15.85
N ASP A 60 -15.70 15.47 -16.77
CA ASP A 60 -16.42 14.22 -17.03
C ASP A 60 -16.56 13.90 -18.53
N PRO A 61 -15.43 13.70 -19.24
CA PRO A 61 -15.39 13.57 -20.70
C PRO A 61 -15.85 12.18 -21.17
N TYR A 62 -17.10 12.04 -21.62
CA TYR A 62 -17.62 10.76 -22.11
C TYR A 62 -18.35 10.85 -23.45
N VAL A 63 -18.41 9.72 -24.15
CA VAL A 63 -19.21 9.50 -25.35
C VAL A 63 -20.05 8.24 -25.22
N PHE A 64 -21.12 8.16 -26.01
CA PHE A 64 -21.84 6.91 -26.24
C PHE A 64 -21.37 6.27 -27.55
N LEU A 65 -21.15 4.96 -27.52
CA LEU A 65 -20.83 4.10 -28.64
C LEU A 65 -22.09 3.30 -28.97
N ASP A 66 -22.78 3.65 -30.04
CA ASP A 66 -23.95 2.91 -30.52
C ASP A 66 -23.49 1.75 -31.41
N ALA A 67 -23.99 0.56 -31.13
CA ALA A 67 -23.77 -0.63 -31.96
C ALA A 67 -24.73 -0.62 -33.14
N GLU A 68 -24.24 -1.01 -34.33
CA GLU A 68 -25.07 -1.09 -35.54
C GLU A 68 -26.24 -2.09 -35.42
N ARG A 69 -26.14 -3.04 -34.49
CA ARG A 69 -27.20 -3.96 -34.07
C ARG A 69 -27.01 -4.33 -32.58
N PRO A 70 -28.08 -4.70 -31.85
CA PRO A 70 -27.94 -5.23 -30.49
C PRO A 70 -27.06 -6.49 -30.45
N VAL A 71 -26.23 -6.60 -29.41
CA VAL A 71 -25.16 -7.61 -29.33
C VAL A 71 -25.22 -8.36 -28.00
N ASP A 72 -25.09 -9.68 -28.06
CA ASP A 72 -24.82 -10.48 -26.86
C ASP A 72 -23.34 -10.34 -26.47
N VAL A 73 -23.08 -9.84 -25.26
CA VAL A 73 -21.71 -9.61 -24.76
C VAL A 73 -20.95 -10.91 -24.53
N ASP A 74 -21.63 -12.05 -24.40
CA ASP A 74 -20.97 -13.35 -24.30
C ASP A 74 -20.41 -13.81 -25.66
N GLU A 75 -21.04 -13.39 -26.78
CA GLU A 75 -20.59 -13.71 -28.14
C GLU A 75 -19.57 -12.68 -28.66
N TYR A 76 -19.72 -11.42 -28.28
CA TYR A 76 -18.86 -10.30 -28.69
C TYR A 76 -18.30 -9.51 -27.49
N PRO A 77 -17.48 -10.14 -26.64
CA PRO A 77 -17.04 -9.56 -25.37
C PRO A 77 -15.98 -8.47 -25.53
N MET A 78 -15.40 -8.28 -26.71
CA MET A 78 -14.27 -7.36 -26.87
C MET A 78 -14.70 -6.04 -27.48
N LEU A 79 -14.64 -4.95 -26.70
CA LEU A 79 -14.59 -3.59 -27.24
C LEU A 79 -13.21 -3.33 -27.81
N ALA A 80 -13.11 -3.25 -29.14
CA ALA A 80 -11.84 -3.10 -29.84
C ALA A 80 -11.80 -1.84 -30.70
N PHE A 81 -10.64 -1.17 -30.69
CA PHE A 81 -10.34 -0.03 -31.56
C PHE A 81 -8.84 0.25 -31.60
N ASN A 82 -8.38 0.91 -32.65
CA ASN A 82 -7.03 1.45 -32.72
C ASN A 82 -7.00 2.87 -32.16
N SER A 83 -5.90 3.26 -31.52
CA SER A 83 -5.71 4.61 -30.99
C SER A 83 -4.35 5.20 -31.34
N PHE A 84 -4.33 6.53 -31.43
CA PHE A 84 -3.13 7.36 -31.42
C PHE A 84 -3.33 8.41 -30.33
N ASN A 85 -2.54 8.33 -29.26
CA ASN A 85 -2.75 9.16 -28.07
C ASN A 85 -1.41 9.66 -27.48
N THR A 86 -1.12 10.94 -27.65
CA THR A 86 0.10 11.56 -27.10
C THR A 86 -0.12 12.32 -25.80
N SER A 87 -1.38 12.47 -25.34
CA SER A 87 -1.73 13.28 -24.16
C SER A 87 -1.37 12.64 -22.82
N GLY A 88 -1.07 11.34 -22.79
CA GLY A 88 -0.82 10.58 -21.58
C GLY A 88 -1.77 9.39 -21.45
N ILE A 89 -1.53 8.54 -20.46
CA ILE A 89 -2.45 7.43 -20.15
C ILE A 89 -3.77 8.03 -19.63
N MET A 90 -4.90 7.56 -20.14
CA MET A 90 -6.23 7.98 -19.65
C MET A 90 -6.98 6.77 -19.12
N SER A 91 -7.46 6.85 -17.88
CA SER A 91 -8.36 5.85 -17.34
C SER A 91 -9.67 5.82 -18.12
N LEU A 92 -10.20 4.62 -18.36
CA LEU A 92 -11.49 4.41 -19.00
C LEU A 92 -12.49 3.95 -17.95
N ALA A 93 -13.69 4.51 -18.02
CA ALA A 93 -14.85 4.00 -17.30
C ALA A 93 -15.94 3.70 -18.31
N LEU A 94 -16.43 2.46 -18.32
CA LEU A 94 -17.39 1.95 -19.28
C LEU A 94 -18.69 1.60 -18.57
N PHE A 95 -19.82 1.97 -19.15
CA PHE A 95 -21.12 1.46 -18.75
C PHE A 95 -21.70 0.63 -19.89
N VAL A 96 -22.06 -0.61 -19.60
CA VAL A 96 -22.46 -1.59 -20.61
C VAL A 96 -23.98 -1.76 -20.57
N GLY A 97 -24.69 -1.11 -21.50
CA GLY A 97 -26.15 -1.24 -21.66
C GLY A 97 -27.03 -0.64 -20.55
N GLN A 98 -26.48 -0.36 -19.36
CA GLN A 98 -27.17 0.26 -18.22
C GLN A 98 -26.25 1.25 -17.51
N LEU A 99 -26.81 2.35 -16.98
CA LEU A 99 -26.07 3.41 -16.28
C LEU A 99 -26.16 3.25 -14.76
N ASP A 100 -25.67 2.13 -14.25
CA ASP A 100 -25.58 1.85 -12.81
C ASP A 100 -24.23 1.19 -12.45
N ASN A 101 -23.91 1.14 -11.15
CA ASN A 101 -22.65 0.60 -10.67
C ASN A 101 -22.48 -0.90 -10.96
N ALA A 102 -23.57 -1.66 -11.12
CA ALA A 102 -23.49 -3.10 -11.39
C ALA A 102 -23.04 -3.39 -12.83
N HIS A 103 -23.20 -2.42 -13.74
CA HIS A 103 -22.77 -2.50 -15.14
C HIS A 103 -21.62 -1.55 -15.48
N LEU A 104 -20.98 -0.99 -14.44
CA LEU A 104 -19.78 -0.16 -14.56
C LEU A 104 -18.54 -1.04 -14.61
N ILE A 105 -17.75 -0.87 -15.66
CA ILE A 105 -16.42 -1.44 -15.80
C ILE A 105 -15.41 -0.31 -15.72
N GLU A 106 -14.60 -0.36 -14.67
CA GLU A 106 -13.50 0.57 -14.47
C GLU A 106 -12.35 -0.13 -13.74
N GLY A 107 -11.20 0.53 -13.75
CA GLY A 107 -9.95 0.02 -13.21
C GLY A 107 -8.90 -0.11 -14.30
N ASN A 108 -7.72 -0.57 -13.90
CA ASN A 108 -6.52 -0.21 -14.64
C ASN A 108 -6.19 -1.15 -15.82
N LEU A 109 -7.04 -2.15 -16.04
CA LEU A 109 -7.09 -2.89 -17.30
C LEU A 109 -7.84 -2.10 -18.40
N TYR A 110 -8.54 -1.04 -18.03
CA TYR A 110 -9.35 -0.18 -18.91
C TYR A 110 -8.69 1.19 -18.95
N GLU A 111 -7.65 1.33 -19.76
CA GLU A 111 -6.91 2.58 -19.95
C GLU A 111 -6.60 2.78 -21.42
N LEU A 112 -6.72 4.02 -21.90
CA LEU A 112 -6.16 4.40 -23.19
C LEU A 112 -4.67 4.70 -23.01
N PRO A 113 -3.76 3.88 -23.55
CA PRO A 113 -2.33 4.08 -23.34
C PRO A 113 -1.82 5.34 -24.04
N ARG A 114 -0.72 5.91 -23.54
CA ARG A 114 0.07 6.90 -24.28
C ARG A 114 0.88 6.18 -25.35
N THR A 115 0.72 6.57 -26.61
CA THR A 115 1.45 5.99 -27.74
C THR A 115 1.85 7.08 -28.73
N GLU A 116 3.08 6.99 -29.24
CA GLU A 116 3.60 7.88 -30.30
C GLU A 116 3.35 7.32 -31.71
N GLY A 117 2.64 6.19 -31.78
CA GLY A 117 2.15 5.56 -32.99
C GLY A 117 0.78 4.92 -32.78
N TRP A 118 0.20 4.39 -33.86
CA TRP A 118 -1.05 3.63 -33.78
C TRP A 118 -0.88 2.36 -32.96
N SER A 119 -1.75 2.16 -31.97
CA SER A 119 -1.83 0.97 -31.14
C SER A 119 -3.20 0.33 -31.24
N SER A 120 -3.27 -0.99 -31.15
CA SER A 120 -4.52 -1.74 -31.10
C SER A 120 -4.92 -1.99 -29.66
N ASN A 121 -6.16 -1.65 -29.31
CA ASN A 121 -6.71 -1.80 -27.97
C ASN A 121 -7.92 -2.74 -28.03
N ALA A 122 -8.07 -3.56 -26.99
CA ALA A 122 -9.20 -4.44 -26.80
C ALA A 122 -9.48 -4.60 -25.31
N TYR A 123 -10.73 -4.42 -24.92
CA TYR A 123 -11.18 -4.47 -23.53
C TYR A 123 -12.35 -5.43 -23.41
N ASP A 124 -12.30 -6.30 -22.40
CA ASP A 124 -13.38 -7.24 -22.11
C ASP A 124 -14.56 -6.49 -21.47
N ILE A 125 -15.71 -6.48 -22.12
CA ILE A 125 -16.91 -5.81 -21.60
C ILE A 125 -17.91 -6.78 -20.96
N SER A 126 -17.56 -8.07 -20.89
CA SER A 126 -18.41 -9.10 -20.26
C SER A 126 -18.23 -9.16 -18.73
N CYS A 127 -17.21 -8.48 -18.18
CA CYS A 127 -16.84 -8.57 -16.77
C CYS A 127 -17.55 -7.53 -15.86
N THR A 128 -18.81 -7.21 -16.14
CA THR A 128 -19.65 -6.39 -15.23
C THR A 128 -19.98 -7.16 -13.95
N ASP A 129 -20.23 -6.44 -12.84
CA ASP A 129 -20.61 -7.08 -11.56
C ASP A 129 -21.94 -7.84 -11.68
N THR A 130 -22.83 -7.37 -12.54
CA THR A 130 -24.04 -8.09 -12.98
C THR A 130 -24.07 -8.14 -14.51
N PRO A 131 -24.28 -9.32 -15.12
CA PRO A 131 -24.41 -9.43 -16.57
C PRO A 131 -25.60 -8.61 -17.08
N PRO A 132 -25.48 -7.95 -18.25
CA PRO A 132 -26.61 -7.27 -18.87
C PRO A 132 -27.81 -8.22 -19.07
N ALA A 133 -29.02 -7.74 -18.78
CA ALA A 133 -30.24 -8.56 -18.84
C ALA A 133 -30.64 -9.04 -20.26
N GLY A 134 -29.95 -8.59 -21.30
CA GLY A 134 -30.18 -8.96 -22.69
C GLY A 134 -29.18 -8.27 -23.62
N PRO A 135 -29.36 -8.40 -24.95
CA PRO A 135 -28.43 -7.82 -25.92
C PRO A 135 -28.24 -6.31 -25.74
N VAL A 136 -26.98 -5.89 -25.76
CA VAL A 136 -26.54 -4.51 -25.55
C VAL A 136 -26.49 -3.78 -26.89
N SER A 137 -27.11 -2.59 -26.96
CA SER A 137 -27.10 -1.76 -28.17
C SER A 137 -26.20 -0.53 -28.07
N TRP A 138 -25.65 -0.24 -26.89
CA TRP A 138 -24.77 0.89 -26.66
C TRP A 138 -23.83 0.67 -25.48
N ILE A 139 -22.68 1.35 -25.51
CA ILE A 139 -21.71 1.43 -24.41
C ILE A 139 -21.39 2.89 -24.16
N ARG A 140 -21.39 3.35 -22.91
CA ARG A 140 -20.87 4.67 -22.58
C ARG A 140 -19.40 4.53 -22.18
N ILE A 141 -18.50 5.30 -22.78
CA ILE A 141 -17.08 5.30 -22.42
C ILE A 141 -16.65 6.70 -22.01
N ARG A 142 -16.05 6.82 -20.82
CA ARG A 142 -15.40 8.04 -20.31
C ARG A 142 -13.89 7.96 -20.50
N PHE A 143 -13.25 9.06 -20.89
CA PHE A 143 -11.81 9.16 -21.15
C PHE A 143 -11.10 10.08 -20.14
N GLY A 144 -10.66 9.51 -19.03
CA GLY A 144 -10.06 10.25 -17.92
C GLY A 144 -11.08 11.10 -17.16
N MET A 145 -10.57 12.07 -16.38
CA MET A 145 -11.37 12.96 -15.53
C MET A 145 -11.01 14.45 -15.75
N ASN A 146 -10.32 14.76 -16.84
CA ASN A 146 -9.79 16.11 -17.09
C ASN A 146 -9.93 16.48 -18.58
N GLY A 147 -10.10 17.78 -18.84
CA GLY A 147 -10.04 18.34 -20.18
C GLY A 147 -8.61 18.52 -20.69
N GLY A 148 -8.47 18.87 -21.97
CA GLY A 148 -7.18 19.20 -22.60
C GLY A 148 -6.46 18.04 -23.29
N ASN A 149 -6.96 16.81 -23.16
CA ASN A 149 -6.42 15.65 -23.87
C ASN A 149 -6.99 15.56 -25.29
N LYS A 150 -6.14 15.26 -26.27
CA LYS A 150 -6.50 15.09 -27.68
C LYS A 150 -5.90 13.81 -28.24
N PHE A 151 -6.75 12.95 -28.77
CA PHE A 151 -6.38 11.64 -29.29
C PHE A 151 -7.27 11.26 -30.46
N THR A 152 -6.82 10.28 -31.24
CA THR A 152 -7.58 9.74 -32.37
C THR A 152 -7.88 8.27 -32.10
N ILE A 153 -9.10 7.84 -32.36
CA ILE A 153 -9.48 6.43 -32.38
C ILE A 153 -10.04 6.04 -33.75
N SER A 154 -9.84 4.79 -34.14
CA SER A 154 -10.25 4.25 -35.44
C SER A 154 -10.70 2.80 -35.29
N GLY A 155 -11.60 2.34 -36.16
CA GLY A 155 -12.03 0.94 -36.19
C GLY A 155 -12.76 0.47 -34.94
N LEU A 156 -13.60 1.34 -34.35
CA LEU A 156 -14.46 1.02 -33.21
C LEU A 156 -15.44 -0.12 -33.53
N GLN A 157 -15.36 -1.21 -32.77
CA GLN A 157 -16.19 -2.40 -32.98
C GLN A 157 -16.32 -3.26 -31.72
N LEU A 158 -17.39 -4.05 -31.67
CA LEU A 158 -17.48 -5.23 -30.81
C LEU A 158 -17.13 -6.47 -31.62
N ARG A 159 -16.31 -7.34 -31.06
CA ARG A 159 -15.87 -8.55 -31.76
C ARG A 159 -15.74 -9.72 -30.78
N ALA A 160 -15.82 -10.93 -31.32
CA ALA A 160 -15.37 -12.11 -30.62
C ALA A 160 -13.89 -11.99 -30.23
N MET A 161 -13.49 -12.71 -29.18
CA MET A 161 -12.09 -12.81 -28.77
C MET A 161 -11.25 -13.41 -29.90
N ASN A 162 -10.10 -12.81 -30.17
CA ASN A 162 -9.07 -13.43 -31.01
C ASN A 162 -8.08 -14.22 -30.13
N ASP A 163 -7.10 -14.88 -30.75
CA ASP A 163 -6.11 -15.67 -30.02
C ASP A 163 -5.30 -14.84 -29.02
N ARG A 164 -4.95 -13.59 -29.38
CA ARG A 164 -4.23 -12.69 -28.48
C ARG A 164 -5.06 -12.29 -27.25
N ASP A 165 -6.35 -12.02 -27.40
CA ASP A 165 -7.22 -11.69 -26.27
C ASP A 165 -7.35 -12.91 -25.35
N ARG A 166 -7.53 -14.11 -25.92
CA ARG A 166 -7.57 -15.37 -25.17
C ARG A 166 -6.27 -15.64 -24.43
N ASP A 167 -5.13 -15.33 -25.03
CA ASP A 167 -3.82 -15.44 -24.37
C ASP A 167 -3.65 -14.44 -23.21
N ILE A 168 -4.12 -13.19 -23.38
CA ILE A 168 -4.08 -12.18 -22.32
C ILE A 168 -4.98 -12.59 -21.15
N LEU A 169 -6.24 -12.94 -21.42
CA LEU A 169 -7.20 -13.36 -20.40
C LEU A 169 -6.74 -14.67 -19.73
N GLY A 170 -6.24 -15.64 -20.51
CA GLY A 170 -5.69 -16.88 -19.96
C GLY A 170 -4.49 -16.65 -19.05
N ASN A 171 -3.66 -15.62 -19.30
CA ASN A 171 -2.60 -15.21 -18.39
C ASN A 171 -3.13 -14.57 -17.10
N ILE A 172 -4.19 -13.76 -17.18
CA ILE A 172 -4.85 -13.17 -16.01
C ILE A 172 -5.46 -14.29 -15.14
N GLU A 173 -6.21 -15.21 -15.73
CA GLU A 173 -6.81 -16.37 -15.04
C GLU A 173 -5.76 -17.29 -14.43
N ARG A 174 -4.62 -17.49 -15.12
CA ARG A 174 -3.50 -18.26 -14.60
C ARG A 174 -2.90 -17.61 -13.37
N ARG A 175 -2.61 -16.32 -13.40
CA ARG A 175 -2.09 -15.57 -12.22
C ARG A 175 -3.06 -15.62 -11.05
N ASP A 176 -4.34 -15.42 -11.34
CA ASP A 176 -5.40 -15.48 -10.33
C ASP A 176 -5.52 -16.88 -9.69
N ARG A 177 -5.33 -17.95 -10.48
CA ARG A 177 -5.24 -19.31 -9.96
C ARG A 177 -3.97 -19.55 -9.13
N GLU A 178 -2.81 -19.10 -9.61
CA GLU A 178 -1.53 -19.22 -8.89
C GLU A 178 -1.59 -18.50 -7.53
N ASP A 179 -2.22 -17.31 -7.47
CA ASP A 179 -2.43 -16.53 -6.26
C ASP A 179 -3.41 -17.20 -5.27
N ARG A 180 -4.50 -17.83 -5.76
CA ARG A 180 -5.37 -18.69 -4.93
C ARG A 180 -4.60 -19.84 -4.31
N GLU A 181 -3.87 -20.60 -5.14
CA GLU A 181 -3.11 -21.76 -4.68
C GLU A 181 -2.05 -21.35 -3.64
N GLN A 182 -1.43 -20.19 -3.82
CA GLN A 182 -0.51 -19.64 -2.82
C GLN A 182 -1.23 -19.29 -1.51
N CYS A 183 -2.40 -18.64 -1.57
CA CYS A 183 -3.20 -18.35 -0.37
C CYS A 183 -3.63 -19.62 0.36
N ASP A 184 -4.03 -20.67 -0.37
CA ASP A 184 -4.40 -21.96 0.23
C ASP A 184 -3.23 -22.58 0.99
N ARG A 185 -2.02 -22.54 0.40
CA ARG A 185 -0.80 -23.02 1.07
C ARG A 185 -0.43 -22.16 2.29
N LEU A 186 -0.48 -20.84 2.18
CA LEU A 186 -0.20 -19.92 3.29
C LEU A 186 -1.20 -20.10 4.44
N ALA A 187 -2.49 -20.25 4.13
CA ALA A 187 -3.53 -20.46 5.13
C ALA A 187 -3.37 -21.81 5.85
N ALA A 188 -2.96 -22.86 5.12
CA ALA A 188 -2.60 -24.14 5.73
C ALA A 188 -1.35 -24.01 6.61
N TYR A 189 -0.32 -23.31 6.14
CA TYR A 189 0.92 -23.06 6.86
C TYR A 189 0.68 -22.35 8.21
N LEU A 190 -0.06 -21.24 8.21
CA LEU A 190 -0.35 -20.46 9.42
C LEU A 190 -1.17 -21.23 10.47
N LYS A 191 -1.87 -22.29 10.07
CA LYS A 191 -2.64 -23.17 10.98
C LYS A 191 -1.86 -24.42 11.40
N THR A 192 -0.69 -24.66 10.79
CA THR A 192 0.07 -25.88 11.02
C THR A 192 0.82 -25.82 12.35
N SER A 193 0.54 -26.80 13.22
CA SER A 193 1.38 -27.08 14.39
C SER A 193 2.52 -27.99 13.98
N PHE A 194 3.72 -27.43 13.89
CA PHE A 194 4.90 -28.17 13.45
C PHE A 194 5.50 -29.04 14.57
N PRO A 195 6.05 -30.22 14.24
CA PRO A 195 6.67 -31.09 15.24
C PRO A 195 7.96 -30.49 15.82
N SER A 196 8.80 -29.89 14.98
CA SER A 196 10.06 -29.25 15.36
C SER A 196 9.92 -27.74 15.39
N SER A 197 10.91 -27.06 15.96
CA SER A 197 10.92 -25.59 16.06
C SER A 197 12.33 -25.04 15.93
N VAL A 198 12.51 -23.97 15.19
CA VAL A 198 13.58 -23.00 15.49
C VAL A 198 13.04 -22.13 16.63
N THR A 199 13.79 -22.01 17.72
CA THR A 199 13.33 -21.35 18.95
C THR A 199 13.96 -19.98 19.12
N HIS A 200 15.11 -19.74 18.49
CA HIS A 200 15.79 -18.45 18.59
C HIS A 200 16.73 -18.23 17.39
N VAL A 201 16.72 -17.01 16.85
CA VAL A 201 17.68 -16.53 15.85
C VAL A 201 18.26 -15.20 16.31
N GLU A 202 19.57 -15.17 16.55
CA GLU A 202 20.32 -13.97 16.93
C GLU A 202 21.25 -13.56 15.78
N VAL A 203 21.26 -12.27 15.42
CA VAL A 203 22.20 -11.71 14.44
C VAL A 203 23.09 -10.66 15.12
N SER A 204 24.40 -10.89 15.10
CA SER A 204 25.38 -9.96 15.70
C SER A 204 26.14 -9.21 14.63
N TYR A 205 25.97 -7.88 14.58
CA TYR A 205 26.77 -7.03 13.71
C TYR A 205 28.26 -7.06 14.09
N PRO A 206 28.65 -6.79 15.36
CA PRO A 206 30.07 -6.69 15.72
C PRO A 206 30.83 -8.01 15.51
N GLU A 207 30.17 -9.15 15.72
CA GLU A 207 30.79 -10.46 15.47
C GLU A 207 30.67 -10.93 14.02
N SER A 208 29.84 -10.28 13.21
CA SER A 208 29.48 -10.69 11.85
C SER A 208 28.99 -12.14 11.77
N LYS A 209 28.07 -12.51 12.66
CA LYS A 209 27.56 -13.89 12.80
C LYS A 209 26.05 -13.96 12.96
N VAL A 210 25.49 -15.09 12.58
CA VAL A 210 24.12 -15.52 12.89
C VAL A 210 24.18 -16.77 13.76
N THR A 211 23.46 -16.78 14.87
CA THR A 211 23.28 -17.95 15.73
C THR A 211 21.84 -18.42 15.66
N VAL A 212 21.64 -19.71 15.41
CA VAL A 212 20.32 -20.33 15.30
C VAL A 212 20.21 -21.48 16.29
N GLU A 213 19.17 -21.43 17.11
CA GLU A 213 18.85 -22.44 18.12
C GLU A 213 17.47 -23.04 17.86
N GLY A 214 17.30 -24.32 18.15
CA GLY A 214 16.02 -24.97 17.96
C GLY A 214 15.96 -26.36 18.56
N ILE A 215 14.86 -27.05 18.27
CA ILE A 215 14.53 -28.37 18.77
C ILE A 215 14.05 -29.22 17.60
N LEU A 216 14.78 -30.30 17.31
CA LEU A 216 14.33 -31.38 16.44
C LEU A 216 13.50 -32.37 17.26
N LYS A 217 12.21 -32.52 16.91
CA LYS A 217 11.39 -33.64 17.40
C LYS A 217 11.27 -34.72 16.31
N GLY A 218 11.41 -35.98 16.72
CA GLY A 218 11.39 -37.13 15.82
C GLY A 218 12.76 -37.81 15.73
N LYS A 219 12.84 -38.86 14.90
CA LYS A 219 14.12 -39.57 14.69
C LYS A 219 15.00 -38.75 13.75
N PRO A 220 16.30 -38.54 14.09
CA PRO A 220 17.23 -37.91 13.18
C PRO A 220 17.40 -38.76 11.92
N ASP A 221 17.52 -38.10 10.78
CA ASP A 221 17.70 -38.69 9.46
C ASP A 221 18.69 -37.78 8.70
N ALA A 222 19.54 -38.37 7.84
CA ALA A 222 20.47 -37.62 7.00
C ALA A 222 19.74 -36.63 6.05
N ALA A 223 18.48 -36.91 5.71
CA ALA A 223 17.65 -35.99 4.94
C ALA A 223 17.08 -34.81 5.77
N VAL A 224 17.20 -34.83 7.10
CA VAL A 224 16.64 -33.80 7.99
C VAL A 224 17.74 -32.86 8.48
N GLY A 225 17.50 -31.55 8.35
CA GLY A 225 18.47 -30.54 8.72
C GLY A 225 17.84 -29.18 8.99
N LEU A 226 18.65 -28.28 9.54
CA LEU A 226 18.33 -26.86 9.58
C LEU A 226 18.65 -26.26 8.21
N ALA A 227 17.66 -25.63 7.58
CA ALA A 227 17.82 -24.90 6.34
C ALA A 227 17.73 -23.40 6.55
N GLU A 228 18.61 -22.68 5.86
CA GLU A 228 18.48 -21.28 5.59
C GLU A 228 17.47 -21.05 4.46
N ILE A 229 16.53 -20.14 4.66
CA ILE A 229 15.49 -19.78 3.70
C ILE A 229 15.54 -18.26 3.50
N PRO A 230 16.25 -17.77 2.47
CA PRO A 230 16.23 -16.35 2.13
C PRO A 230 14.82 -15.82 1.89
N MET A 231 14.56 -14.54 2.18
CA MET A 231 13.21 -13.95 2.09
C MET A 231 12.57 -14.06 0.69
N TRP A 232 13.36 -14.20 -0.38
CA TRP A 232 12.86 -14.37 -1.74
C TRP A 232 12.33 -15.76 -2.06
N GLU A 233 12.54 -16.75 -1.21
CA GLU A 233 12.00 -18.09 -1.40
C GLU A 233 10.52 -18.19 -1.02
N ASP A 234 9.75 -18.99 -1.76
CA ASP A 234 8.43 -19.45 -1.34
C ASP A 234 8.58 -20.67 -0.42
N TYR A 235 8.63 -20.41 0.89
CA TYR A 235 8.75 -21.47 1.89
C TYR A 235 7.55 -22.42 1.93
N THR A 236 6.39 -22.06 1.35
CA THR A 236 5.24 -22.95 1.25
C THR A 236 5.33 -23.93 0.09
N ALA A 237 6.27 -23.71 -0.84
CA ALA A 237 6.56 -24.57 -1.98
C ALA A 237 8.07 -24.73 -2.19
N LEU A 238 8.82 -24.86 -1.09
CA LEU A 238 10.28 -24.73 -1.02
C LEU A 238 11.02 -25.72 -1.92
N LYS A 239 11.78 -25.18 -2.89
CA LYS A 239 12.60 -25.95 -3.84
C LYS A 239 14.08 -25.86 -3.52
N GLU A 240 14.54 -24.65 -3.23
CA GLU A 240 15.93 -24.35 -2.94
C GLU A 240 16.08 -23.77 -1.54
N THR A 241 17.27 -23.89 -0.98
CA THR A 241 17.63 -23.35 0.34
C THR A 241 19.01 -22.72 0.21
N GLY A 242 19.35 -21.81 1.13
CA GLY A 242 20.73 -21.42 1.35
C GLY A 242 21.52 -22.55 2.02
N GLU A 243 22.17 -22.25 3.14
CA GLU A 243 22.87 -23.28 3.92
C GLU A 243 21.93 -24.39 4.41
N PHE A 244 22.37 -25.65 4.32
CA PHE A 244 21.66 -26.80 4.88
C PHE A 244 22.59 -27.57 5.83
N LEU A 245 22.22 -27.62 7.11
CA LEU A 245 23.00 -28.23 8.17
C LEU A 245 22.28 -29.50 8.68
N PRO A 246 22.79 -30.71 8.36
CA PRO A 246 22.19 -31.96 8.82
C PRO A 246 22.10 -32.05 10.35
N LEU A 247 20.96 -32.51 10.86
CA LEU A 247 20.74 -32.68 12.29
C LEU A 247 20.94 -34.15 12.69
N ALA A 248 22.15 -34.47 13.15
CA ALA A 248 22.55 -35.85 13.48
C ALA A 248 21.87 -36.44 14.73
N LYS A 249 21.22 -35.62 15.56
CA LYS A 249 20.58 -36.04 16.82
C LYS A 249 19.27 -35.28 17.03
N ALA A 250 18.29 -35.96 17.62
CA ALA A 250 17.08 -35.33 18.12
C ALA A 250 17.36 -34.45 19.35
N GLY A 251 16.46 -33.52 19.66
CA GLY A 251 16.58 -32.60 20.79
C GLY A 251 17.10 -31.22 20.37
N LYS A 252 17.74 -30.53 21.32
CA LYS A 252 18.22 -29.15 21.12
C LYS A 252 19.41 -29.12 20.17
N PHE A 253 19.43 -28.14 19.27
CA PHE A 253 20.57 -27.83 18.41
C PHE A 253 20.93 -26.34 18.49
N ARG A 254 22.18 -26.03 18.14
CA ARG A 254 22.71 -24.68 18.02
C ARG A 254 23.75 -24.65 16.91
N PHE A 255 23.60 -23.71 15.98
CA PHE A 255 24.59 -23.44 14.95
C PHE A 255 24.97 -21.96 14.96
N THR A 256 26.22 -21.67 14.63
CA THR A 256 26.70 -20.31 14.44
C THR A 256 27.41 -20.23 13.09
N LEU A 257 26.99 -19.30 12.25
CA LEU A 257 27.43 -19.12 10.88
C LEU A 257 27.92 -17.69 10.66
N PRO A 258 28.80 -17.45 9.67
CA PRO A 258 29.09 -16.10 9.20
C PRO A 258 27.80 -15.43 8.70
N ARG A 259 27.63 -14.14 9.04
CA ARG A 259 26.46 -13.36 8.61
C ARG A 259 26.39 -13.21 7.10
N PHE A 260 27.50 -12.95 6.44
CA PHE A 260 27.56 -12.92 4.98
C PHE A 260 27.90 -14.32 4.46
N ALA A 261 27.08 -14.82 3.54
CA ALA A 261 27.27 -16.11 2.91
C ALA A 261 28.44 -16.11 1.92
N ALA A 262 28.81 -17.30 1.41
CA ALA A 262 29.91 -17.45 0.47
C ALA A 262 29.68 -16.70 -0.85
N ASP A 263 28.42 -16.65 -1.28
CA ASP A 263 27.90 -15.86 -2.41
C ASP A 263 27.54 -14.42 -2.00
N LYS A 264 27.95 -13.99 -0.79
CA LYS A 264 27.87 -12.62 -0.24
C LYS A 264 26.48 -12.10 0.16
N HIS A 265 25.41 -12.87 0.00
CA HIS A 265 24.11 -12.43 0.52
C HIS A 265 24.14 -12.33 2.06
N ASP A 266 23.31 -11.45 2.60
CA ASP A 266 23.24 -11.18 4.03
C ASP A 266 22.17 -12.05 4.71
N ARG A 267 22.61 -12.95 5.59
CA ARG A 267 21.75 -13.86 6.37
C ARG A 267 20.85 -13.15 7.37
N LEU A 268 21.05 -11.84 7.60
CA LEU A 268 20.08 -10.98 8.27
C LEU A 268 18.69 -11.06 7.62
N LEU A 269 18.65 -11.25 6.30
CA LEU A 269 17.42 -11.30 5.49
C LEU A 269 17.00 -12.74 5.16
N SER A 270 17.41 -13.70 6.00
CA SER A 270 17.03 -15.11 5.90
C SER A 270 16.19 -15.53 7.11
N GLY A 271 15.18 -16.37 6.86
CA GLY A 271 14.51 -17.17 7.87
C GLY A 271 15.17 -18.55 7.99
N TRP A 272 14.86 -19.27 9.06
CA TRP A 272 15.43 -20.59 9.33
C TRP A 272 14.33 -21.60 9.66
N ALA A 273 14.43 -22.80 9.10
CA ALA A 273 13.49 -23.88 9.41
C ALA A 273 14.18 -25.24 9.48
N VAL A 274 13.66 -26.12 10.32
CA VAL A 274 13.96 -27.55 10.22
C VAL A 274 13.18 -28.10 9.04
N VAL A 275 13.87 -28.76 8.12
CA VAL A 275 13.27 -29.30 6.89
C VAL A 275 13.72 -30.73 6.64
N ARG A 276 12.96 -31.44 5.82
CA ARG A 276 13.34 -32.73 5.23
C ARG A 276 13.55 -32.58 3.73
N ARG A 277 14.72 -33.02 3.24
CA ARG A 277 14.98 -33.18 1.80
C ARG A 277 14.07 -34.25 1.22
N THR A 278 13.42 -33.93 0.12
CA THR A 278 12.58 -34.84 -0.66
C THR A 278 13.11 -34.91 -2.10
N ALA A 279 12.56 -35.80 -2.93
CA ALA A 279 12.94 -35.88 -4.34
C ALA A 279 12.64 -34.59 -5.14
N GLY A 280 11.71 -33.75 -4.66
CA GLY A 280 11.21 -32.59 -5.40
C GLY A 280 11.39 -31.24 -4.69
N GLY A 281 12.24 -31.16 -3.67
CA GLY A 281 12.46 -29.96 -2.85
C GLY A 281 12.51 -30.29 -1.35
N TYR A 282 11.87 -29.48 -0.54
CA TYR A 282 11.91 -29.58 0.92
C TYR A 282 10.52 -29.60 1.55
N GLU A 283 10.36 -30.45 2.58
CA GLU A 283 9.18 -30.47 3.46
C GLU A 283 9.53 -29.73 4.76
N LEU A 284 8.71 -28.77 5.17
CA LEU A 284 8.88 -28.06 6.43
C LEU A 284 8.52 -28.98 7.62
N LEU A 285 9.45 -29.10 8.57
CA LEU A 285 9.24 -29.78 9.86
C LEU A 285 9.17 -28.79 11.03
N SER A 286 9.49 -27.51 10.80
CA SER A 286 9.19 -26.36 11.64
C SER A 286 8.62 -25.22 10.80
N ALA A 287 7.99 -24.26 11.45
CA ALA A 287 7.78 -22.95 10.83
C ALA A 287 9.13 -22.31 10.48
N VAL A 288 9.12 -21.41 9.49
CA VAL A 288 10.25 -20.50 9.22
C VAL A 288 10.34 -19.52 10.38
N HIS A 289 11.52 -19.32 10.95
CA HIS A 289 11.75 -18.38 12.05
C HIS A 289 12.76 -17.32 11.65
N TYR A 290 12.37 -16.06 11.72
CA TYR A 290 13.21 -14.90 11.38
C TYR A 290 13.99 -14.39 12.61
N PRO A 291 15.00 -13.52 12.44
CA PRO A 291 15.76 -12.93 13.55
C PRO A 291 14.87 -12.38 14.68
N ASP A 292 15.13 -12.81 15.91
CA ASP A 292 14.48 -12.29 17.14
C ASP A 292 15.24 -11.11 17.70
N ASP A 293 16.57 -11.24 17.78
CA ASP A 293 17.48 -10.29 18.39
C ASP A 293 18.58 -9.90 17.42
N ILE A 294 18.81 -8.59 17.32
CA ILE A 294 19.82 -7.99 16.45
C ILE A 294 20.73 -7.15 17.34
N THR A 295 21.98 -7.60 17.51
CA THR A 295 22.99 -6.83 18.22
C THR A 295 23.53 -5.75 17.27
N PRO A 296 23.28 -4.45 17.56
CA PRO A 296 23.60 -3.37 16.66
C PRO A 296 25.11 -3.07 16.62
N ARG A 297 25.51 -2.25 15.65
CA ARG A 297 26.83 -1.62 15.54
C ARG A 297 27.16 -0.76 16.75
N GLU A 298 26.18 0.04 17.16
CA GLU A 298 26.26 1.00 18.23
C GLU A 298 24.95 1.01 19.03
N LYS A 299 25.03 1.27 20.33
CA LYS A 299 23.86 1.41 21.19
C LYS A 299 23.42 2.87 21.26
N LEU A 300 22.70 3.32 20.24
CA LEU A 300 22.13 4.66 20.22
C LEU A 300 21.09 4.85 21.34
N ARG A 301 21.01 6.07 21.89
CA ARG A 301 20.01 6.42 22.90
C ARG A 301 18.60 6.41 22.32
N LYS A 302 17.60 6.01 23.11
CA LYS A 302 16.19 6.16 22.74
C LYS A 302 15.83 7.65 22.67
N VAL A 303 15.11 8.04 21.63
CA VAL A 303 14.47 9.36 21.50
C VAL A 303 12.97 9.14 21.52
N THR A 304 12.25 10.00 22.23
CA THR A 304 10.78 10.04 22.28
C THR A 304 10.35 11.46 21.98
N ALA A 305 9.19 11.62 21.34
CA ALA A 305 8.64 12.94 21.10
C ALA A 305 8.44 13.69 22.43
N THR A 306 8.82 14.97 22.46
CA THR A 306 8.67 15.85 23.64
C THR A 306 7.24 16.38 23.81
N SER A 307 6.43 16.23 22.77
CA SER A 307 5.01 16.57 22.70
C SER A 307 4.34 15.60 21.74
N LEU A 308 3.04 15.34 21.93
CA LEU A 308 2.23 14.59 20.95
C LEU A 308 2.11 15.35 19.61
N LYS A 309 2.29 16.68 19.62
CA LYS A 309 2.25 17.52 18.43
C LYS A 309 3.36 17.14 17.47
N GLY A 310 3.00 16.80 16.24
CA GLY A 310 3.93 16.91 15.13
C GLY A 310 3.24 17.34 13.86
N ILE A 311 4.01 17.44 12.79
CA ILE A 311 3.53 18.04 11.54
C ILE A 311 4.18 17.36 10.33
N GLY A 312 3.38 17.18 9.29
CA GLY A 312 3.81 16.75 7.96
C GLY A 312 3.82 17.92 6.98
N GLY A 313 4.76 17.88 6.02
CA GLY A 313 4.85 18.84 4.92
C GLY A 313 5.25 20.28 5.28
N CYS A 314 5.65 20.54 6.53
CA CYS A 314 6.33 21.78 6.90
C CYS A 314 7.84 21.67 6.60
N PRO A 315 8.46 22.67 5.94
CA PRO A 315 9.91 22.72 5.84
C PRO A 315 10.56 22.73 7.24
N PHE A 316 11.58 21.89 7.45
CA PHE A 316 12.17 21.67 8.78
C PHE A 316 12.90 22.87 9.36
N ASP A 317 13.24 23.85 8.52
CA ASP A 317 13.86 25.12 8.88
C ASP A 317 12.85 26.29 8.95
N HIS A 318 11.55 26.01 8.80
CA HIS A 318 10.50 27.01 8.96
C HIS A 318 10.24 27.31 10.46
N GLU A 319 9.94 28.57 10.78
CA GLU A 319 9.73 29.04 12.16
C GLU A 319 8.57 28.33 12.87
N ASP A 320 7.50 28.01 12.14
CA ASP A 320 6.33 27.28 12.67
C ASP A 320 6.67 25.95 13.33
N MET A 321 7.72 25.25 12.87
CA MET A 321 8.15 24.01 13.52
C MET A 321 8.46 24.27 15.01
N VAL A 322 9.07 25.42 15.30
CA VAL A 322 9.40 25.85 16.67
C VAL A 322 8.21 26.53 17.35
N GLU A 323 7.51 27.44 16.66
CA GLU A 323 6.38 28.18 17.25
C GLU A 323 5.24 27.27 17.69
N LEU A 324 4.93 26.24 16.90
CA LEU A 324 3.90 25.24 17.24
C LEU A 324 4.35 24.32 18.38
N GLY A 325 5.66 24.30 18.70
CA GLY A 325 6.24 23.46 19.74
C GLY A 325 6.12 21.97 19.41
N VAL A 326 6.40 21.58 18.16
CA VAL A 326 6.30 20.18 17.74
C VAL A 326 7.34 19.31 18.45
N GLY A 327 6.94 18.09 18.82
CA GLY A 327 7.83 17.06 19.37
C GLY A 327 8.39 16.12 18.30
N GLY A 328 7.87 16.18 17.08
CA GLY A 328 8.29 15.32 15.97
C GLY A 328 7.73 15.76 14.62
N ALA A 329 8.21 15.12 13.56
CA ALA A 329 7.75 15.35 12.19
C ALA A 329 7.96 14.11 11.33
N ASN A 330 7.29 14.06 10.19
CA ASN A 330 7.49 13.03 9.18
C ASN A 330 7.75 13.62 7.79
N PHE A 331 8.28 12.78 6.90
CA PHE A 331 8.47 13.10 5.50
C PHE A 331 8.56 11.84 4.66
N ASN A 332 8.33 12.00 3.36
CA ASN A 332 8.44 10.95 2.36
C ASN A 332 9.88 10.79 1.87
N ILE A 333 10.30 9.55 1.59
CA ILE A 333 11.54 9.23 0.88
C ILE A 333 11.18 8.45 -0.38
N MET A 334 11.47 9.05 -1.54
CA MET A 334 11.38 8.39 -2.84
C MET A 334 12.62 7.55 -3.07
N LEU A 335 12.49 6.22 -3.01
CA LEU A 335 13.64 5.32 -2.98
C LEU A 335 14.45 5.26 -4.28
N ASN A 336 13.81 5.56 -5.41
CA ASN A 336 14.46 5.63 -6.73
C ASN A 336 15.44 6.81 -6.87
N GLU A 337 15.41 7.77 -5.94
CA GLU A 337 16.31 8.94 -5.95
C GLU A 337 17.58 8.74 -5.12
N ILE A 338 17.67 7.60 -4.41
CA ILE A 338 18.74 7.35 -3.43
C ILE A 338 19.90 6.58 -4.05
N LEU A 339 19.63 5.40 -4.60
CA LEU A 339 20.64 4.55 -5.24
C LEU A 339 20.34 4.34 -6.72
N PHE A 340 21.42 4.24 -7.49
CA PHE A 340 21.40 4.04 -8.93
C PHE A 340 22.25 2.83 -9.31
N PRO A 341 21.91 2.11 -10.39
CA PRO A 341 22.65 0.92 -10.82
C PRO A 341 23.95 1.28 -11.55
N ASP A 342 24.03 2.48 -12.14
CA ASP A 342 25.11 2.89 -13.04
C ASP A 342 25.90 4.13 -12.55
N PRO A 343 27.21 4.19 -12.85
CA PRO A 343 28.02 5.37 -12.59
C PRO A 343 27.58 6.57 -13.43
N ALA A 344 27.69 7.76 -12.86
CA ALA A 344 27.51 9.03 -13.56
C ALA A 344 28.38 10.11 -12.90
N PRO A 345 28.67 11.25 -13.58
CA PRO A 345 29.39 12.37 -12.95
C PRO A 345 28.72 12.79 -11.64
N GLY A 346 29.51 12.91 -10.57
CA GLY A 346 29.02 13.25 -9.23
C GLY A 346 28.53 12.08 -8.37
N ARG A 347 28.26 10.91 -8.98
CA ARG A 347 27.89 9.71 -8.23
C ARG A 347 29.10 8.99 -7.63
N LYS A 348 28.97 8.55 -6.39
CA LYS A 348 29.98 7.75 -5.67
C LYS A 348 29.58 6.29 -5.59
N PRO A 349 30.52 5.33 -5.68
CA PRO A 349 30.23 3.92 -5.51
C PRO A 349 29.83 3.60 -4.05
N TYR A 350 28.88 2.68 -3.90
CA TYR A 350 28.39 2.12 -2.64
C TYR A 350 28.28 0.60 -2.75
N GLU A 351 29.03 -0.13 -1.94
CA GLU A 351 29.07 -1.61 -1.98
C GLU A 351 28.02 -2.22 -1.05
N TYR A 352 27.20 -3.13 -1.58
CA TYR A 352 26.28 -3.94 -0.77
C TYR A 352 26.19 -5.36 -1.32
N CYS A 353 26.37 -6.37 -0.47
CA CYS A 353 26.33 -7.80 -0.82
C CYS A 353 27.16 -8.19 -2.07
N GLY A 354 28.28 -7.48 -2.31
CA GLY A 354 29.17 -7.73 -3.45
C GLY A 354 28.75 -7.10 -4.77
N ARG A 355 27.75 -6.22 -4.75
CA ARG A 355 27.34 -5.38 -5.87
C ARG A 355 27.64 -3.91 -5.57
N THR A 356 28.21 -3.23 -6.55
CA THR A 356 28.38 -1.78 -6.56
C THR A 356 27.08 -1.10 -7.00
N TRP A 357 26.55 -0.25 -6.14
CA TRP A 357 25.53 0.75 -6.43
C TRP A 357 26.18 2.14 -6.49
N TYR A 358 25.40 3.14 -6.88
CA TYR A 358 25.90 4.51 -6.99
C TYR A 358 24.95 5.50 -6.31
N VAL A 359 25.49 6.47 -5.59
CA VAL A 359 24.72 7.53 -4.92
C VAL A 359 25.21 8.90 -5.36
N ASP A 360 24.27 9.79 -5.70
CA ASP A 360 24.57 11.23 -5.84
C ASP A 360 24.33 11.93 -4.49
N GLU A 361 25.40 12.09 -3.71
CA GLU A 361 25.33 12.78 -2.42
C GLU A 361 24.99 14.28 -2.55
N ASN A 362 25.13 14.84 -3.76
CA ASN A 362 24.74 16.20 -4.07
C ASN A 362 23.37 16.27 -4.76
N SER A 363 22.59 15.20 -4.76
CA SER A 363 21.21 15.26 -5.21
C SER A 363 20.36 16.13 -4.28
N HIS A 364 19.24 16.64 -4.81
CA HIS A 364 18.27 17.36 -3.99
C HIS A 364 17.73 16.48 -2.85
N ALA A 365 17.42 15.21 -3.14
CA ALA A 365 16.94 14.23 -2.18
C ALA A 365 17.87 14.09 -0.97
N ILE A 366 19.16 13.78 -1.20
CA ILE A 366 20.13 13.59 -0.10
C ILE A 366 20.33 14.87 0.71
N ARG A 367 20.41 16.04 0.06
CA ARG A 367 20.57 17.32 0.76
C ARG A 367 19.37 17.67 1.65
N LEU A 368 18.16 17.37 1.18
CA LEU A 368 16.93 17.62 1.95
C LEU A 368 16.86 16.71 3.17
N LEU A 369 17.17 15.42 3.00
CA LEU A 369 17.24 14.46 4.11
C LEU A 369 18.31 14.86 5.15
N ASP A 370 19.48 15.31 4.69
CA ASP A 370 20.53 15.83 5.58
C ASP A 370 20.08 17.09 6.34
N LEU A 371 19.36 18.00 5.68
CA LEU A 371 18.80 19.19 6.33
C LEU A 371 17.79 18.78 7.42
N ASN A 372 16.85 17.91 7.07
CA ASN A 372 15.81 17.44 7.98
C ASN A 372 16.40 16.73 9.19
N ALA A 373 17.37 15.82 8.99
CA ALA A 373 18.03 15.09 10.07
C ALA A 373 18.84 16.02 11.00
N ARG A 374 19.55 17.03 10.44
CA ARG A 374 20.25 18.03 11.25
C ARG A 374 19.29 18.89 12.07
N LYS A 375 18.23 19.41 11.45
CA LYS A 375 17.23 20.25 12.13
C LYS A 375 16.51 19.48 13.24
N ALA A 376 16.14 18.24 12.96
CA ALA A 376 15.56 17.35 13.96
C ALA A 376 16.49 17.15 15.16
N LYS A 377 17.79 16.96 14.91
CA LYS A 377 18.79 16.86 15.98
C LYS A 377 18.90 18.16 16.78
N GLU A 378 18.98 19.32 16.13
CA GLU A 378 19.08 20.64 16.78
C GLU A 378 17.93 20.88 17.77
N HIS A 379 16.72 20.45 17.41
CA HIS A 379 15.52 20.68 18.21
C HIS A 379 15.06 19.47 19.04
N GLY A 380 15.69 18.30 18.89
CA GLY A 380 15.33 17.07 19.59
C GLY A 380 14.03 16.42 19.09
N TRP A 381 13.67 16.62 17.82
CA TRP A 381 12.45 16.06 17.22
C TRP A 381 12.55 14.57 16.94
N LEU A 382 11.47 13.84 17.22
CA LEU A 382 11.29 12.46 16.76
C LEU A 382 10.91 12.44 15.27
N ILE A 383 11.64 11.67 14.47
CA ILE A 383 11.48 11.62 13.01
C ILE A 383 11.02 10.25 12.54
N SER A 384 9.94 10.25 11.78
CA SER A 384 9.43 9.08 11.07
C SER A 384 9.50 9.30 9.56
N ALA A 385 10.12 8.39 8.82
CA ALA A 385 10.23 8.49 7.36
C ALA A 385 9.30 7.48 6.66
N ILE A 386 8.54 7.94 5.67
CA ILE A 386 7.65 7.11 4.85
C ILE A 386 8.42 6.65 3.61
N LEU A 387 8.58 5.34 3.46
CA LEU A 387 9.35 4.74 2.37
C LEU A 387 8.44 4.49 1.17
N LEU A 388 8.72 5.16 0.04
CA LEU A 388 7.89 5.09 -1.16
C LEU A 388 8.72 4.64 -2.38
N LEU A 389 8.21 3.67 -3.13
CA LEU A 389 8.77 3.27 -4.42
C LEU A 389 7.84 3.79 -5.54
N PRO A 390 8.11 4.96 -6.15
CA PRO A 390 7.25 5.48 -7.22
C PRO A 390 7.30 4.59 -8.46
N LEU A 391 6.32 4.68 -9.34
CA LEU A 391 6.35 3.93 -10.60
C LEU A 391 7.20 4.61 -11.68
N ASP A 392 8.12 3.86 -12.28
CA ASP A 392 8.65 4.20 -13.60
C ASP A 392 7.59 3.84 -14.66
N ARG A 393 6.89 4.85 -15.19
CA ARG A 393 5.76 4.66 -16.12
C ARG A 393 6.19 4.07 -17.47
N ASP A 394 7.46 4.24 -17.84
CA ASP A 394 8.01 3.73 -19.09
C ASP A 394 8.65 2.34 -18.92
N PHE A 395 8.70 1.81 -17.68
CA PHE A 395 9.29 0.52 -17.33
C PHE A 395 10.70 0.34 -17.94
N THR A 396 11.52 1.39 -17.84
CA THR A 396 12.78 1.51 -18.58
C THR A 396 13.76 0.43 -18.11
N PRO A 397 14.16 -0.53 -18.96
CA PRO A 397 15.10 -1.58 -18.58
C PRO A 397 16.42 -1.02 -18.04
N GLY A 398 16.99 -1.68 -17.04
CA GLY A 398 18.27 -1.29 -16.44
C GLY A 398 18.19 -0.20 -15.37
N THR A 399 17.02 0.37 -15.08
CA THR A 399 16.85 1.28 -13.95
C THR A 399 16.80 0.53 -12.61
N TRP A 400 17.12 1.22 -11.50
CA TRP A 400 16.93 0.67 -10.14
C TRP A 400 15.48 0.20 -9.93
N MET A 401 14.52 0.98 -10.43
CA MET A 401 13.08 0.68 -10.32
C MET A 401 12.69 -0.64 -11.00
N MET A 402 13.30 -0.97 -12.13
CA MET A 402 13.01 -2.24 -12.81
C MET A 402 13.41 -3.47 -11.99
N GLU A 403 14.39 -3.33 -11.11
CA GLU A 403 14.81 -4.41 -10.21
C GLU A 403 14.05 -4.40 -8.89
N ALA A 404 13.96 -3.22 -8.26
CA ALA A 404 13.51 -3.07 -6.88
C ALA A 404 11.98 -3.13 -6.72
N ALA A 405 11.20 -2.82 -7.75
CA ALA A 405 9.73 -2.81 -7.65
C ALA A 405 9.11 -4.12 -8.12
N HIS A 406 7.99 -4.49 -7.49
CA HIS A 406 7.31 -5.76 -7.73
C HIS A 406 7.04 -5.97 -9.23
N PRO A 407 7.32 -7.17 -9.78
CA PRO A 407 7.28 -7.41 -11.23
C PRO A 407 5.86 -7.30 -11.81
N GLU A 408 4.83 -7.56 -11.01
CA GLU A 408 3.42 -7.48 -11.43
C GLU A 408 2.79 -6.10 -11.17
N ARG A 409 3.62 -5.09 -10.85
CA ARG A 409 3.10 -3.74 -10.61
C ARG A 409 2.39 -3.19 -11.85
N GLN A 410 1.34 -2.40 -11.65
CA GLN A 410 0.56 -1.79 -12.72
C GLN A 410 0.86 -0.30 -12.84
N GLY A 411 1.00 0.22 -14.07
CA GLY A 411 1.46 1.60 -14.40
C GLY A 411 0.60 2.77 -13.90
N SER A 412 -0.46 2.44 -13.21
CA SER A 412 -1.61 3.27 -12.86
C SER A 412 -1.87 3.29 -11.35
N ALA A 413 -1.04 2.58 -10.59
CA ALA A 413 -0.82 2.87 -9.19
C ALA A 413 0.09 4.12 -9.03
N ALA A 414 0.22 4.63 -7.82
CA ALA A 414 1.17 5.68 -7.49
C ALA A 414 2.53 5.11 -7.08
N PHE A 415 2.50 4.05 -6.27
CA PHE A 415 3.70 3.38 -5.75
C PHE A 415 3.61 1.87 -5.89
N ALA A 416 4.77 1.22 -5.95
CA ALA A 416 4.90 -0.24 -5.98
C ALA A 416 5.31 -0.80 -4.61
N MET A 417 4.92 -2.05 -4.37
CA MET A 417 5.57 -2.91 -3.38
C MET A 417 7.00 -3.24 -3.87
N PRO A 418 8.00 -3.43 -2.99
CA PRO A 418 9.30 -3.94 -3.39
C PRO A 418 9.22 -5.38 -3.92
N ASN A 419 10.13 -5.69 -4.85
CA ASN A 419 10.32 -7.02 -5.41
C ASN A 419 11.08 -7.91 -4.42
N ILE A 420 10.35 -8.44 -3.45
CA ILE A 420 10.88 -9.42 -2.51
C ILE A 420 10.83 -10.85 -3.04
N LEU A 421 10.50 -11.06 -4.33
CA LEU A 421 10.36 -12.39 -4.95
C LEU A 421 11.65 -12.85 -5.66
N SER A 422 12.69 -12.01 -5.64
CA SER A 422 13.97 -12.34 -6.23
C SER A 422 15.10 -11.78 -5.37
N ARG A 423 16.26 -12.43 -5.43
CA ARG A 423 17.47 -11.94 -4.78
C ARG A 423 17.82 -10.52 -5.21
N THR A 424 17.84 -10.26 -6.51
CA THR A 424 18.20 -8.94 -7.06
C THR A 424 17.27 -7.84 -6.56
N GLY A 425 15.95 -8.09 -6.57
CA GLY A 425 14.98 -7.12 -6.09
C GLY A 425 15.08 -6.85 -4.58
N LEU A 426 15.24 -7.91 -3.78
CA LEU A 426 15.43 -7.77 -2.34
C LEU A 426 16.73 -7.03 -2.01
N GLU A 427 17.84 -7.39 -2.66
CA GLU A 427 19.14 -6.74 -2.45
C GLU A 427 19.14 -5.28 -2.91
N ALA A 428 18.41 -4.92 -3.97
CA ALA A 428 18.25 -3.52 -4.39
C ALA A 428 17.51 -2.68 -3.34
N TYR A 429 16.41 -3.22 -2.80
CA TYR A 429 15.67 -2.58 -1.70
C TYR A 429 16.50 -2.48 -0.42
N ALA A 430 17.17 -3.58 -0.06
CA ALA A 430 18.01 -3.66 1.13
C ALA A 430 19.25 -2.76 1.05
N ALA A 431 19.88 -2.62 -0.12
CA ALA A 431 21.00 -1.72 -0.33
C ALA A 431 20.59 -0.27 -0.06
N THR A 432 19.45 0.17 -0.63
CA THR A 432 18.92 1.51 -0.41
C THR A 432 18.60 1.75 1.06
N MET A 433 17.94 0.78 1.71
CA MET A 433 17.63 0.87 3.14
C MET A 433 18.88 0.92 4.01
N THR A 434 19.90 0.11 3.69
CA THR A 434 21.17 0.05 4.41
C THR A 434 21.92 1.38 4.30
N TYR A 435 21.95 1.98 3.11
CA TYR A 435 22.54 3.31 2.90
C TYR A 435 21.85 4.39 3.74
N LEU A 436 20.51 4.42 3.72
CA LEU A 436 19.72 5.38 4.50
C LEU A 436 19.95 5.19 6.01
N CYS A 437 19.93 3.95 6.50
CA CYS A 437 20.19 3.68 7.91
C CYS A 437 21.60 4.13 8.28
N GLU A 438 22.62 3.76 7.51
CA GLU A 438 24.01 4.14 7.76
C GLU A 438 24.21 5.65 7.85
N ARG A 439 23.56 6.39 6.95
CA ARG A 439 23.66 7.83 6.90
C ARG A 439 22.92 8.50 8.06
N TYR A 440 21.74 8.00 8.42
CA TYR A 440 20.80 8.63 9.36
C TYR A 440 20.65 7.86 10.67
N SER A 441 21.76 7.35 11.20
CA SER A 441 21.83 6.72 12.53
C SER A 441 23.06 7.18 13.31
N SER A 442 23.46 8.44 13.11
CA SER A 442 24.62 9.02 13.80
C SER A 442 24.29 10.34 14.46
N GLU A 443 25.02 10.68 15.51
CA GLU A 443 24.96 12.03 16.08
C GLU A 443 25.60 13.06 15.12
N GLU A 444 26.45 12.68 14.16
CA GLU A 444 27.05 13.64 13.21
C GLU A 444 26.01 14.21 12.23
N ARG A 445 25.23 13.33 11.58
CA ARG A 445 24.29 13.71 10.52
C ARG A 445 22.84 13.83 11.00
N GLY A 446 22.55 13.36 12.21
CA GLY A 446 21.19 13.25 12.72
C GLY A 446 20.60 11.87 12.45
N ARG A 447 19.35 11.69 12.87
CA ARG A 447 18.71 10.37 12.95
C ARG A 447 17.32 10.37 12.34
N ILE A 448 17.02 9.30 11.61
CA ILE A 448 15.65 8.86 11.35
C ILE A 448 15.35 7.76 12.37
N HIS A 449 14.30 7.94 13.17
CA HIS A 449 14.03 7.10 14.33
C HIS A 449 13.09 5.95 13.98
N HIS A 450 12.11 6.21 13.13
CA HIS A 450 11.08 5.25 12.76
C HIS A 450 10.86 5.22 11.25
N TRP A 451 10.48 4.07 10.73
CA TRP A 451 10.32 3.83 9.29
C TRP A 451 8.91 3.35 9.01
N ILE A 452 8.11 4.19 8.37
CA ILE A 452 6.75 3.85 7.92
C ILE A 452 6.90 3.12 6.58
N VAL A 453 6.48 1.86 6.56
CA VAL A 453 6.73 0.96 5.44
C VAL A 453 5.56 1.04 4.46
N HIS A 454 5.81 1.73 3.34
CA HIS A 454 4.84 2.05 2.30
C HIS A 454 3.72 2.97 2.82
N ASN A 455 2.68 3.18 2.01
CA ASN A 455 1.55 4.04 2.36
C ASN A 455 0.23 3.27 2.26
N GLU A 456 -0.67 3.47 3.22
CA GLU A 456 -2.10 3.08 3.19
C GLU A 456 -2.35 1.71 2.55
N ILE A 457 -1.87 0.65 3.21
CA ILE A 457 -1.85 -0.68 2.61
C ILE A 457 -3.24 -1.31 2.43
N GLN A 458 -4.29 -0.76 3.07
CA GLN A 458 -5.69 -1.08 2.74
C GLN A 458 -5.99 -0.75 1.28
N ASN A 459 -5.49 0.38 0.81
CA ASN A 459 -5.51 0.81 -0.59
C ASN A 459 -4.23 0.37 -1.33
N GLY A 460 -3.70 -0.81 -0.96
CA GLY A 460 -2.42 -1.34 -1.42
C GLY A 460 -2.29 -1.45 -2.93
N PHE A 461 -3.40 -1.61 -3.66
CA PHE A 461 -3.34 -1.53 -5.12
C PHE A 461 -2.84 -0.16 -5.62
N TYR A 462 -3.23 0.97 -5.02
CA TYR A 462 -2.78 2.29 -5.47
C TYR A 462 -1.47 2.72 -4.80
N TRP A 463 -1.31 2.42 -3.51
CA TRP A 463 -0.23 3.00 -2.70
C TRP A 463 0.93 2.04 -2.37
N ALA A 464 0.81 0.76 -2.73
CA ALA A 464 1.86 -0.25 -2.51
C ALA A 464 1.66 -1.45 -3.47
N ASN A 465 1.61 -1.16 -4.78
CA ASN A 465 1.09 -2.09 -5.78
C ASN A 465 1.97 -3.32 -6.00
N ALA A 466 1.35 -4.49 -5.95
CA ALA A 466 1.98 -5.78 -6.25
C ALA A 466 1.17 -6.57 -7.30
N GLY A 467 0.42 -5.87 -8.16
CA GLY A 467 -0.63 -6.46 -8.99
C GLY A 467 -1.98 -6.57 -8.25
N ASP A 468 -2.95 -7.21 -8.89
CA ASP A 468 -4.22 -7.58 -8.24
C ASP A 468 -3.99 -8.88 -7.45
N ARG A 469 -4.14 -8.82 -6.13
CA ARG A 469 -3.77 -9.91 -5.22
C ARG A 469 -4.82 -10.14 -4.16
N ARG A 470 -4.86 -11.36 -3.65
CA ARG A 470 -5.60 -11.67 -2.43
C ARG A 470 -4.86 -11.13 -1.21
N MET A 471 -5.64 -10.82 -0.17
CA MET A 471 -5.16 -10.22 1.06
C MET A 471 -4.00 -11.01 1.71
N LEU A 472 -4.08 -12.34 1.75
CA LEU A 472 -3.07 -13.17 2.42
C LEU A 472 -1.74 -13.24 1.64
N SER A 473 -1.78 -13.38 0.31
CA SER A 473 -0.56 -13.34 -0.51
C SER A 473 0.06 -11.94 -0.53
N TYR A 474 -0.77 -10.89 -0.58
CA TYR A 474 -0.33 -9.49 -0.42
C TYR A 474 0.39 -9.27 0.91
N MET A 475 -0.19 -9.72 2.03
CA MET A 475 0.43 -9.57 3.35
C MET A 475 1.68 -10.42 3.55
N ASN A 476 1.81 -11.56 2.86
CA ASN A 476 3.07 -12.31 2.83
C ASN A 476 4.21 -11.47 2.19
N LEU A 477 3.91 -10.69 1.15
CA LEU A 477 4.88 -9.75 0.58
C LEU A 477 5.19 -8.60 1.56
N TYR A 478 4.14 -8.01 2.11
CA TYR A 478 4.25 -6.85 3.00
C TYR A 478 5.03 -7.16 4.28
N GLN A 479 4.74 -8.27 4.96
CA GLN A 479 5.42 -8.63 6.21
C GLN A 479 6.92 -8.87 6.00
N LYS A 480 7.31 -9.51 4.89
CA LYS A 480 8.72 -9.68 4.49
C LYS A 480 9.39 -8.33 4.19
N SER A 481 8.67 -7.40 3.55
CA SER A 481 9.14 -6.01 3.37
C SER A 481 9.36 -5.32 4.72
N MET A 482 8.42 -5.42 5.66
CA MET A 482 8.57 -4.85 7.00
C MET A 482 9.76 -5.46 7.75
N ARG A 483 9.92 -6.78 7.69
CA ARG A 483 11.06 -7.48 8.31
C ARG A 483 12.39 -7.06 7.68
N THR A 484 12.44 -6.83 6.37
CA THR A 484 13.63 -6.32 5.69
C THR A 484 14.06 -4.98 6.28
N VAL A 485 13.12 -4.03 6.37
CA VAL A 485 13.37 -2.69 6.93
C VAL A 485 13.74 -2.78 8.42
N TYR A 486 12.98 -3.55 9.21
CA TYR A 486 13.22 -3.73 10.63
C TYR A 486 14.61 -4.33 10.87
N ASN A 487 14.92 -5.44 10.20
CA ASN A 487 16.16 -6.15 10.43
C ASN A 487 17.37 -5.26 10.10
N ILE A 488 17.31 -4.48 9.01
CA ILE A 488 18.38 -3.54 8.64
C ILE A 488 18.46 -2.40 9.66
N ALA A 489 17.35 -1.70 9.92
CA ALA A 489 17.33 -0.54 10.81
C ALA A 489 17.84 -0.86 12.22
N ARG A 490 17.48 -2.04 12.75
CA ARG A 490 17.91 -2.52 14.09
C ARG A 490 19.41 -2.76 14.20
N GLN A 491 20.14 -2.90 13.09
CA GLN A 491 21.60 -2.98 13.13
C GLN A 491 22.27 -1.64 13.43
N TYR A 492 21.56 -0.56 13.15
CA TYR A 492 22.07 0.79 13.27
C TYR A 492 21.49 1.49 14.50
N ASP A 493 20.21 1.27 14.79
CA ASP A 493 19.53 1.84 15.95
C ASP A 493 18.71 0.76 16.70
N PRO A 494 19.10 0.38 17.94
CA PRO A 494 18.34 -0.56 18.76
C PRO A 494 17.04 0.02 19.32
N ASN A 495 16.61 1.20 18.87
CA ASN A 495 15.31 1.79 19.16
C ASN A 495 14.49 2.03 17.89
N ALA A 496 15.03 1.72 16.71
CA ALA A 496 14.26 1.82 15.48
C ALA A 496 13.07 0.87 15.50
N GLN A 497 11.96 1.35 14.96
CA GLN A 497 10.73 0.60 14.75
C GLN A 497 10.31 0.76 13.30
N VAL A 498 9.61 -0.26 12.81
CA VAL A 498 8.87 -0.18 11.56
C VAL A 498 7.40 0.00 11.86
N LEU A 499 6.73 0.83 11.07
CA LEU A 499 5.33 1.18 11.26
C LEU A 499 4.53 0.68 10.06
N VAL A 500 3.42 0.00 10.34
CA VAL A 500 2.44 -0.38 9.31
C VAL A 500 1.54 0.80 9.00
N SER A 501 1.52 1.25 7.74
CA SER A 501 0.74 2.43 7.30
C SER A 501 -0.69 2.05 6.93
N MET A 502 -1.66 2.67 7.59
CA MET A 502 -3.09 2.37 7.47
C MET A 502 -3.91 3.66 7.31
N ASP A 503 -4.94 3.63 6.48
CA ASP A 503 -5.98 4.66 6.37
C ASP A 503 -7.17 4.40 7.33
N HIS A 504 -8.19 5.26 7.28
CA HIS A 504 -9.36 5.21 8.16
C HIS A 504 -10.28 4.00 7.97
N ASP A 505 -10.14 3.21 6.89
CA ASP A 505 -11.05 2.10 6.57
C ASP A 505 -10.70 0.86 7.43
N TRP A 506 -11.43 0.65 8.51
CA TRP A 506 -11.12 -0.39 9.50
C TRP A 506 -11.72 -1.75 9.14
N ASN A 507 -13.05 -1.84 9.00
CA ASN A 507 -13.76 -3.05 8.54
C ASN A 507 -14.57 -2.76 7.28
N ARG A 508 -13.98 -2.00 6.35
CA ARG A 508 -14.59 -1.65 5.08
C ARG A 508 -13.55 -1.72 3.97
N LYS A 509 -14.03 -1.98 2.76
CA LYS A 509 -13.28 -1.77 1.53
C LYS A 509 -13.75 -0.48 0.87
N SER A 510 -12.82 0.43 0.58
CA SER A 510 -13.11 1.64 -0.22
C SER A 510 -13.54 1.30 -1.65
N ASN A 511 -12.99 0.22 -2.20
CA ASN A 511 -13.23 -0.26 -3.56
C ASN A 511 -12.87 -1.76 -3.72
N LYS A 512 -13.17 -2.35 -4.88
CA LYS A 512 -12.96 -3.79 -5.16
C LYS A 512 -11.51 -4.29 -5.01
N ARG A 513 -10.52 -3.40 -5.13
CA ARG A 513 -9.07 -3.68 -5.04
C ARG A 513 -8.45 -3.25 -3.71
N SER A 514 -9.29 -2.88 -2.74
CA SER A 514 -8.87 -2.54 -1.37
C SER A 514 -9.15 -3.69 -0.40
N TYR A 515 -8.60 -3.57 0.80
CA TYR A 515 -8.68 -4.55 1.87
C TYR A 515 -9.20 -3.90 3.15
N GLU A 516 -9.88 -4.69 3.99
CA GLU A 516 -10.24 -4.29 5.34
C GLU A 516 -8.98 -4.15 6.22
N GLY A 517 -8.80 -2.98 6.84
CA GLY A 517 -7.58 -2.68 7.61
C GLY A 517 -7.36 -3.59 8.82
N ARG A 518 -8.42 -3.91 9.56
CA ARG A 518 -8.35 -4.82 10.71
C ARG A 518 -7.82 -6.20 10.31
N ASP A 519 -8.25 -6.71 9.17
CA ASP A 519 -7.87 -8.05 8.72
C ASP A 519 -6.42 -8.10 8.25
N LEU A 520 -5.92 -7.05 7.59
CA LEU A 520 -4.48 -6.93 7.29
C LEU A 520 -3.62 -6.98 8.56
N LEU A 521 -4.01 -6.25 9.61
CA LEU A 521 -3.29 -6.25 10.88
C LEU A 521 -3.37 -7.60 11.60
N ASN A 522 -4.52 -8.27 11.58
CA ASN A 522 -4.66 -9.61 12.14
C ASN A 522 -3.78 -10.63 11.41
N ILE A 523 -3.69 -10.55 10.07
CA ILE A 523 -2.80 -11.40 9.28
C ILE A 523 -1.32 -11.13 9.63
N LEU A 524 -0.93 -9.86 9.82
CA LEU A 524 0.42 -9.53 10.29
C LEU A 524 0.72 -10.17 11.64
N VAL A 525 -0.24 -10.12 12.58
CA VAL A 525 -0.13 -10.78 13.89
C VAL A 525 0.00 -12.29 13.74
N ASP A 526 -0.75 -12.92 12.84
CA ASP A 526 -0.65 -14.37 12.58
C ASP A 526 0.73 -14.76 12.03
N PHE A 527 1.30 -13.99 11.10
CA PHE A 527 2.70 -14.17 10.66
C PHE A 527 3.69 -13.97 11.81
N CYS A 528 3.50 -12.98 12.68
CA CYS A 528 4.38 -12.75 13.83
C CYS A 528 4.37 -13.94 14.82
N ARG A 529 3.20 -14.55 15.04
CA ARG A 529 3.08 -15.74 15.90
C ARG A 529 3.73 -16.98 15.29
N GLN A 530 3.58 -17.15 13.97
CA GLN A 530 4.09 -18.33 13.29
C GLN A 530 5.59 -18.26 13.01
N GLU A 531 6.12 -17.07 12.72
CA GLU A 531 7.46 -16.91 12.13
C GLU A 531 8.49 -16.17 13.00
N GLY A 532 8.16 -15.94 14.26
CA GLY A 532 8.95 -15.11 15.17
C GLY A 532 8.50 -13.65 15.13
N ASP A 533 8.19 -13.10 16.30
CA ASP A 533 7.63 -11.76 16.43
C ASP A 533 8.72 -10.67 16.42
N PHE A 534 8.41 -9.49 15.87
CA PHE A 534 9.32 -8.36 15.77
C PHE A 534 8.62 -7.06 16.19
N GLN A 535 9.40 -6.06 16.62
CA GLN A 535 8.83 -4.81 17.14
C GLN A 535 8.37 -3.89 16.01
N TRP A 536 7.09 -4.00 15.65
CA TRP A 536 6.36 -3.05 14.81
C TRP A 536 5.35 -2.21 15.61
N ALA A 537 4.94 -1.08 15.02
CA ALA A 537 3.93 -0.14 15.53
C ALA A 537 2.93 0.23 14.42
N VAL A 538 1.83 0.92 14.74
CA VAL A 538 0.81 1.33 13.75
C VAL A 538 1.02 2.81 13.38
N ALA A 539 1.17 3.08 12.08
CA ALA A 539 1.06 4.41 11.48
C ALA A 539 -0.36 4.54 10.91
N PHE A 540 -1.26 5.22 11.63
CA PHE A 540 -2.68 5.28 11.26
C PHE A 540 -3.08 6.68 10.77
N HIS A 541 -3.92 6.78 9.74
CA HIS A 541 -4.39 8.03 9.15
C HIS A 541 -5.89 8.24 9.47
N PRO A 542 -6.23 8.80 10.65
CA PRO A 542 -7.61 8.91 11.10
C PRO A 542 -8.32 10.13 10.49
N TYR A 543 -8.56 10.09 9.18
CA TYR A 543 -9.39 11.10 8.52
C TYR A 543 -10.87 10.95 8.97
N PRO A 544 -11.69 12.03 8.87
CA PRO A 544 -13.13 11.95 9.06
C PRO A 544 -13.77 10.93 8.09
N GLN A 545 -14.94 10.37 8.45
CA GLN A 545 -15.64 9.42 7.57
C GLN A 545 -16.04 10.06 6.23
N ASP A 546 -16.37 11.36 6.26
CA ASP A 546 -16.48 12.22 5.08
C ASP A 546 -15.33 13.23 5.15
N ILE A 547 -14.32 13.03 4.31
CA ILE A 547 -13.12 13.87 4.28
C ILE A 547 -13.41 15.37 4.07
N ASN A 548 -14.59 15.71 3.53
CA ASN A 548 -15.00 17.10 3.32
C ASN A 548 -15.55 17.76 4.58
N ASN A 549 -15.97 16.99 5.58
CA ASN A 549 -16.60 17.48 6.80
C ASN A 549 -15.64 17.39 8.00
N PRO A 550 -15.17 18.54 8.56
CA PRO A 550 -14.28 18.53 9.71
C PRO A 550 -14.99 18.19 11.05
N ARG A 551 -16.33 18.09 11.06
CA ARG A 551 -17.14 17.86 12.27
C ARG A 551 -17.17 16.38 12.66
N THR A 552 -16.00 15.81 12.98
CA THR A 552 -15.82 14.37 13.25
C THR A 552 -16.67 13.82 14.39
N TRP A 553 -17.12 14.66 15.33
CA TRP A 553 -18.06 14.26 16.38
C TRP A 553 -19.42 13.79 15.81
N GLU A 554 -19.75 14.19 14.59
CA GLU A 554 -20.98 13.80 13.86
C GLU A 554 -20.82 12.51 13.05
N ASP A 555 -19.63 11.89 13.03
CA ASP A 555 -19.37 10.65 12.26
C ASP A 555 -20.24 9.49 12.77
N ASP A 556 -21.33 9.16 12.08
CA ASP A 556 -22.33 8.17 12.52
C ASP A 556 -21.93 6.72 12.24
N GLN A 557 -20.96 6.49 11.36
CA GLN A 557 -20.41 5.16 11.06
C GLN A 557 -19.21 4.80 11.95
N ALA A 558 -18.60 5.77 12.64
CA ALA A 558 -17.52 5.55 13.59
C ALA A 558 -18.07 5.11 14.97
N THR A 559 -18.26 3.79 15.15
CA THR A 559 -18.80 3.21 16.39
C THR A 559 -17.70 2.76 17.36
N TYR A 560 -18.05 2.55 18.64
CA TYR A 560 -17.10 2.10 19.69
C TYR A 560 -17.04 0.57 19.83
N ARG A 561 -16.92 -0.13 18.70
CA ARG A 561 -16.83 -1.60 18.63
C ARG A 561 -15.70 -2.02 17.71
N PHE A 562 -15.15 -3.22 17.89
CA PHE A 562 -14.07 -3.69 17.02
C PHE A 562 -14.51 -3.92 15.56
N ASP A 563 -15.80 -4.08 15.30
CA ASP A 563 -16.41 -4.24 13.98
C ASP A 563 -16.81 -2.90 13.30
N THR A 564 -16.45 -1.75 13.89
CA THR A 564 -16.71 -0.43 13.29
C THR A 564 -16.17 -0.34 11.86
N PRO A 565 -16.88 0.24 10.88
CA PRO A 565 -16.38 0.40 9.52
C PRO A 565 -15.19 1.35 9.45
N PHE A 566 -15.22 2.45 10.21
CA PHE A 566 -14.16 3.47 10.22
C PHE A 566 -13.52 3.63 11.59
N LEU A 567 -12.25 4.04 11.58
CA LEU A 567 -11.58 4.67 12.70
C LEU A 567 -11.32 6.14 12.35
N THR A 568 -12.11 7.02 12.95
CA THR A 568 -12.00 8.48 12.80
C THR A 568 -11.65 9.10 14.14
N PRO A 569 -11.42 10.42 14.23
CA PRO A 569 -11.16 11.06 15.51
C PRO A 569 -12.22 10.80 16.58
N LYS A 570 -13.46 10.45 16.19
CA LYS A 570 -14.55 10.10 17.10
C LYS A 570 -14.31 8.85 17.93
N ASN A 571 -13.67 7.82 17.37
CA ASN A 571 -13.62 6.49 17.97
C ASN A 571 -12.22 5.86 18.05
N LEU A 572 -11.15 6.66 18.03
CA LEU A 572 -9.76 6.19 18.12
C LEU A 572 -9.46 5.31 19.35
N GLU A 573 -10.29 5.37 20.39
CA GLU A 573 -10.22 4.45 21.52
C GLU A 573 -10.31 2.98 21.10
N VAL A 574 -10.99 2.66 19.99
CA VAL A 574 -11.07 1.31 19.42
C VAL A 574 -9.69 0.80 19.02
N LEU A 575 -8.88 1.61 18.33
CA LEU A 575 -7.51 1.23 17.98
C LEU A 575 -6.64 1.08 19.24
N ASN A 576 -6.79 1.98 20.21
CA ASN A 576 -6.07 1.88 21.48
C ASN A 576 -6.44 0.62 22.26
N ALA A 577 -7.70 0.19 22.24
CA ALA A 577 -8.14 -1.08 22.82
C ALA A 577 -7.60 -2.29 22.04
N TRP A 578 -7.56 -2.21 20.71
CA TRP A 578 -7.09 -3.30 19.85
C TRP A 578 -5.60 -3.60 20.08
N VAL A 579 -4.74 -2.58 20.17
CA VAL A 579 -3.31 -2.79 20.46
C VAL A 579 -3.05 -3.34 21.87
N GLU A 580 -4.03 -3.25 22.77
CA GLU A 580 -3.95 -3.80 24.12
C GLU A 580 -4.38 -5.27 24.21
N LEU A 581 -4.99 -5.83 23.17
CA LEU A 581 -5.38 -7.25 23.13
C LEU A 581 -4.15 -8.13 23.37
N PRO A 582 -4.21 -9.11 24.31
CA PRO A 582 -3.05 -9.93 24.68
C PRO A 582 -2.31 -10.53 23.49
N GLU A 583 -3.05 -10.91 22.47
CA GLU A 583 -2.59 -11.61 21.30
C GLU A 583 -1.95 -10.70 20.23
N VAL A 584 -2.05 -9.37 20.41
CA VAL A 584 -1.44 -8.32 19.55
C VAL A 584 -0.11 -7.80 20.13
N ARG A 585 0.09 -7.94 21.45
CA ARG A 585 1.23 -7.38 22.20
C ARG A 585 2.58 -7.93 21.73
N TYR A 586 3.59 -7.07 21.73
CA TYR A 586 4.99 -7.48 21.56
C TYR A 586 5.66 -7.68 22.91
N ARG A 587 6.17 -8.89 23.20
CA ARG A 587 6.85 -9.20 24.48
C ARG A 587 6.04 -8.73 25.71
N GLY A 588 4.71 -8.87 25.64
CA GLY A 588 3.76 -8.48 26.69
C GLY A 588 3.38 -6.99 26.75
N LEU A 589 3.95 -6.14 25.88
CA LEU A 589 3.64 -4.71 25.78
C LEU A 589 2.70 -4.40 24.61
N PRO A 590 1.71 -3.49 24.77
CA PRO A 590 0.91 -3.00 23.65
C PRO A 590 1.75 -2.43 22.52
N ARG A 591 1.26 -2.59 21.28
CA ARG A 591 1.86 -1.94 20.11
C ARG A 591 1.66 -0.43 20.22
N GLU A 592 2.67 0.34 19.79
CA GLU A 592 2.57 1.80 19.78
C GLU A 592 1.72 2.27 18.60
N ILE A 593 1.06 3.41 18.78
CA ILE A 593 0.26 4.09 17.76
C ILE A 593 0.89 5.44 17.46
N HIS A 594 1.10 5.71 16.18
CA HIS A 594 1.53 6.98 15.65
C HIS A 594 0.48 7.41 14.63
N PHE A 595 -0.13 8.57 14.82
CA PHE A 595 -1.04 9.13 13.80
C PHE A 595 -0.21 9.95 12.85
N THR A 596 -0.02 9.47 11.62
CA THR A 596 1.05 9.94 10.74
C THR A 596 0.58 10.82 9.60
N GLU A 597 -0.71 10.83 9.29
CA GLU A 597 -1.26 11.69 8.25
C GLU A 597 -2.75 11.87 8.50
N GLN A 598 -3.15 13.09 8.88
CA GLN A 598 -4.56 13.40 9.06
C GLN A 598 -4.77 14.91 9.07
N GLY A 599 -5.84 15.33 8.40
CA GLY A 599 -6.22 16.72 8.27
C GLY A 599 -7.72 16.90 8.43
N LEU A 600 -8.10 18.13 8.77
CA LEU A 600 -9.50 18.54 8.84
C LEU A 600 -9.72 19.57 7.74
N ASN A 601 -10.64 19.28 6.83
CA ASN A 601 -10.92 20.17 5.71
C ASN A 601 -11.66 21.42 6.16
N SER A 602 -11.22 22.60 5.70
CA SER A 602 -12.03 23.81 5.68
C SER A 602 -12.56 24.04 4.25
N PRO A 603 -13.83 23.72 3.93
CA PRO A 603 -14.35 23.81 2.54
C PRO A 603 -14.13 25.17 1.86
N ASP A 604 -14.09 26.23 2.67
CA ASP A 604 -13.71 27.58 2.28
C ASP A 604 -13.01 28.30 3.46
N TYR A 605 -12.65 29.57 3.26
CA TYR A 605 -12.09 30.43 4.32
C TYR A 605 -13.15 31.29 5.03
N SER A 606 -14.42 30.89 4.97
CA SER A 606 -15.46 31.55 5.78
C SER A 606 -15.19 31.35 7.27
N LYS A 607 -15.66 32.30 8.08
CA LYS A 607 -15.53 32.20 9.55
C LYS A 607 -16.08 30.88 10.09
N LYS A 608 -17.18 30.36 9.52
CA LYS A 608 -17.79 29.10 9.96
C LYS A 608 -16.89 27.91 9.65
N SER A 609 -16.43 27.76 8.41
CA SER A 609 -15.56 26.64 8.00
C SER A 609 -14.27 26.59 8.79
N LEU A 610 -13.65 27.75 9.02
CA LEU A 610 -12.43 27.87 9.83
C LEU A 610 -12.68 27.52 11.32
N LEU A 611 -13.85 27.89 11.86
CA LEU A 611 -14.23 27.52 13.23
C LEU A 611 -14.53 26.02 13.37
N ASP A 612 -15.25 25.42 12.41
CA ASP A 612 -15.52 23.98 12.41
C ASP A 612 -14.21 23.17 12.30
N GLN A 613 -13.27 23.61 11.46
CA GLN A 613 -11.93 23.02 11.34
C GLN A 613 -11.18 23.04 12.68
N ALA A 614 -11.12 24.21 13.33
CA ALA A 614 -10.43 24.37 14.61
C ALA A 614 -11.13 23.59 15.75
N ALA A 615 -12.47 23.53 15.75
CA ALA A 615 -13.24 22.73 16.69
C ALA A 615 -12.97 21.22 16.54
N GLY A 616 -12.86 20.73 15.29
CA GLY A 616 -12.47 19.34 15.03
C GLY A 616 -11.11 18.99 15.59
N MET A 617 -10.18 19.96 15.54
CA MET A 617 -8.84 19.77 16.11
C MET A 617 -8.88 19.72 17.64
N ALA A 618 -9.62 20.64 18.27
CA ALA A 618 -9.82 20.67 19.71
C ALA A 618 -10.47 19.36 20.22
N TYR A 619 -11.51 18.89 19.54
CA TYR A 619 -12.18 17.61 19.79
C TYR A 619 -11.20 16.43 19.73
N THR A 620 -10.44 16.33 18.64
CA THR A 620 -9.48 15.24 18.40
C THR A 620 -8.40 15.20 19.48
N TRP A 621 -7.86 16.37 19.83
CA TRP A 621 -6.77 16.47 20.79
C TRP A 621 -7.18 16.27 22.23
N GLU A 622 -8.37 16.73 22.60
CA GLU A 622 -8.95 16.27 23.84
C GLU A 622 -9.02 14.75 23.83
N LYS A 623 -9.55 14.10 22.79
CA LYS A 623 -9.61 12.63 22.75
C LYS A 623 -8.26 11.94 22.93
N ILE A 624 -7.26 12.26 22.11
CA ILE A 624 -6.00 11.52 22.10
C ILE A 624 -5.10 11.77 23.32
N ARG A 625 -5.22 12.92 24.03
CA ARG A 625 -4.32 13.22 25.17
C ARG A 625 -4.44 12.23 26.33
N LYS A 626 -5.53 11.45 26.39
CA LYS A 626 -5.76 10.40 27.40
C LYS A 626 -5.35 8.98 26.91
N MET A 627 -4.90 8.84 25.66
CA MET A 627 -4.57 7.54 25.05
C MET A 627 -3.08 7.19 25.26
N LYS A 628 -2.79 6.31 26.23
CA LYS A 628 -1.41 5.96 26.64
C LYS A 628 -0.52 5.31 25.57
N ASN A 629 -1.13 4.65 24.58
CA ASN A 629 -0.38 3.94 23.53
C ASN A 629 -0.05 4.86 22.33
N VAL A 630 -0.62 6.07 22.27
CA VAL A 630 -0.33 7.06 21.23
C VAL A 630 0.97 7.78 21.56
N LYS A 631 1.88 7.85 20.58
CA LYS A 631 3.21 8.47 20.73
C LYS A 631 3.37 9.78 19.97
N CYS A 632 2.69 9.92 18.84
CA CYS A 632 2.73 11.10 17.99
C CYS A 632 1.40 11.30 17.26
N TYR A 633 1.12 12.56 16.94
CA TYR A 633 0.05 12.99 16.04
C TYR A 633 0.61 14.03 15.06
N TYR A 634 0.96 13.58 13.86
CA TYR A 634 1.48 14.39 12.77
C TYR A 634 0.35 14.98 11.95
N TYR A 635 0.06 16.26 12.16
CA TYR A 635 -1.00 16.95 11.43
C TYR A 635 -0.59 17.15 9.96
N HIS A 636 -1.49 16.78 9.04
CA HIS A 636 -1.39 17.00 7.61
C HIS A 636 -2.45 18.06 7.22
N LEU A 637 -2.10 19.25 6.74
CA LEU A 637 -0.79 19.74 6.28
C LEU A 637 -0.41 21.06 6.97
N TRP A 638 0.85 21.48 6.80
CA TRP A 638 1.32 22.78 7.28
C TRP A 638 0.59 23.97 6.64
N ALA A 639 0.40 23.94 5.31
CA ALA A 639 -0.34 24.93 4.56
C ALA A 639 -1.29 24.23 3.57
N ASP A 640 -2.34 24.91 3.12
CA ASP A 640 -3.18 24.36 2.05
C ASP A 640 -2.34 24.17 0.79
N ASP A 641 -2.54 23.04 0.13
CA ASP A 641 -1.80 22.65 -1.07
C ASP A 641 -2.77 22.27 -2.20
N HIS A 642 -2.53 22.80 -3.41
CA HIS A 642 -3.39 22.57 -4.57
C HIS A 642 -3.37 21.11 -5.04
N GLY A 643 -2.35 20.33 -4.63
CA GLY A 643 -2.23 18.89 -4.84
C GLY A 643 -3.21 18.04 -4.05
N GLU A 644 -3.88 18.59 -3.02
CA GLU A 644 -4.82 17.88 -2.14
C GLU A 644 -6.24 17.73 -2.74
N GLY A 645 -6.36 17.75 -4.08
CA GLY A 645 -7.65 17.49 -4.75
C GLY A 645 -8.76 18.51 -4.41
N GLY A 646 -8.39 19.74 -4.01
CA GLY A 646 -9.32 20.79 -3.60
C GLY A 646 -9.63 20.84 -2.10
N LEU A 647 -9.08 19.92 -1.31
CA LEU A 647 -9.12 19.99 0.15
C LEU A 647 -8.22 21.13 0.66
N ARG A 648 -8.63 21.77 1.76
CA ARG A 648 -7.89 22.83 2.45
C ARG A 648 -7.60 22.37 3.88
N LEU A 649 -6.68 21.42 4.00
CA LEU A 649 -6.33 20.77 5.26
C LEU A 649 -5.36 21.60 6.11
N GLY A 650 -4.70 22.60 5.52
CA GLY A 650 -3.57 23.33 6.09
C GLY A 650 -3.87 24.06 7.38
N LEU A 651 -2.85 24.21 8.23
CA LEU A 651 -2.86 25.18 9.35
C LEU A 651 -2.76 26.63 8.84
N ARG A 652 -2.17 26.80 7.65
CA ARG A 652 -2.10 28.05 6.90
C ARG A 652 -2.92 27.97 5.61
N LYS A 653 -3.34 29.13 5.11
CA LYS A 653 -3.97 29.27 3.79
C LYS A 653 -2.98 28.94 2.67
N PHE A 654 -3.48 28.87 1.43
CA PHE A 654 -2.62 28.71 0.26
C PHE A 654 -1.53 29.79 0.19
N TRP A 655 -0.39 29.42 -0.37
CA TRP A 655 0.75 30.33 -0.55
C TRP A 655 0.44 31.47 -1.54
N ASP A 656 -0.51 31.26 -2.44
CA ASP A 656 -0.96 32.22 -3.45
C ASP A 656 -2.35 32.80 -3.14
N TYR A 657 -2.87 32.63 -1.92
CA TYR A 657 -4.14 33.23 -1.55
C TYR A 657 -4.06 34.77 -1.59
N ALA A 658 -4.84 35.38 -2.47
CA ALA A 658 -4.67 36.78 -2.88
C ALA A 658 -4.71 37.81 -1.72
N ASP A 659 -5.55 37.59 -0.72
CA ASP A 659 -5.74 38.57 0.37
C ASP A 659 -4.76 38.35 1.55
N ASP A 660 -4.29 37.12 1.73
CA ASP A 660 -3.59 36.69 2.96
C ASP A 660 -2.78 35.40 2.70
N PRO A 661 -1.72 35.49 1.88
CA PRO A 661 -0.93 34.33 1.47
C PRO A 661 -0.26 33.69 2.69
N LEU A 662 -0.37 32.37 2.83
CA LEU A 662 0.09 31.61 4.01
C LEU A 662 -0.47 32.15 5.35
N GLY A 663 -1.59 32.87 5.33
CA GLY A 663 -2.23 33.39 6.53
C GLY A 663 -2.56 32.29 7.54
N LYS A 664 -2.31 32.56 8.84
CA LYS A 664 -2.62 31.62 9.92
C LYS A 664 -4.14 31.42 10.01
N LYS A 665 -4.60 30.17 9.96
CA LYS A 665 -6.01 29.83 10.25
C LYS A 665 -6.20 29.67 11.77
N PRO A 666 -7.45 29.76 12.29
CA PRO A 666 -7.71 29.55 13.72
C PRO A 666 -7.23 28.21 14.28
N ILE A 667 -7.21 27.15 13.46
CA ILE A 667 -6.67 25.85 13.83
C ILE A 667 -5.18 25.93 14.21
N TRP A 668 -4.40 26.86 13.65
CA TRP A 668 -2.99 27.06 13.98
C TRP A 668 -2.82 27.40 15.47
N ASP A 669 -3.66 28.28 16.02
CA ASP A 669 -3.63 28.64 17.44
C ASP A 669 -4.06 27.49 18.35
N VAL A 670 -5.02 26.67 17.90
CA VAL A 670 -5.37 25.41 18.58
C VAL A 670 -4.14 24.50 18.62
N VAL A 671 -3.47 24.34 17.47
CA VAL A 671 -2.27 23.50 17.34
C VAL A 671 -1.17 23.94 18.30
N ARG A 672 -0.87 25.24 18.31
CA ARG A 672 0.12 25.83 19.21
C ARG A 672 -0.20 25.58 20.68
N ALA A 673 -1.45 25.80 21.09
CA ALA A 673 -1.84 25.85 22.50
C ALA A 673 -1.86 24.49 23.20
N PHE A 674 -1.96 23.37 22.48
CA PHE A 674 -2.03 22.04 23.10
C PHE A 674 -0.74 21.66 23.82
N GLU A 675 -0.92 20.98 24.95
CA GLU A 675 0.13 20.67 25.93
C GLU A 675 0.85 21.91 26.49
N THR A 676 0.21 23.08 26.43
CA THR A 676 0.67 24.32 27.06
C THR A 676 -0.34 24.84 28.09
N PRO A 677 0.05 25.76 29.00
CA PRO A 677 -0.88 26.42 29.92
C PRO A 677 -2.01 27.20 29.22
N GLU A 678 -1.90 27.52 27.93
CA GLU A 678 -2.94 28.24 27.18
C GLU A 678 -4.08 27.34 26.71
N TRP A 679 -3.91 26.01 26.76
CA TRP A 679 -4.84 25.05 26.17
C TRP A 679 -6.28 25.24 26.64
N GLU A 680 -6.51 25.39 27.95
CA GLU A 680 -7.86 25.53 28.50
C GLU A 680 -8.55 26.77 27.94
N LYS A 681 -7.84 27.91 27.89
CA LYS A 681 -8.37 29.16 27.34
C LYS A 681 -8.67 29.06 25.84
N VAL A 682 -7.79 28.42 25.07
CA VAL A 682 -7.92 28.31 23.61
C VAL A 682 -8.97 27.29 23.21
N SER A 683 -9.08 26.18 23.93
CA SER A 683 -10.03 25.10 23.62
C SER A 683 -11.47 25.42 24.04
N GLU A 684 -11.68 26.18 25.13
CA GLU A 684 -13.00 26.42 25.73
C GLU A 684 -14.10 26.87 24.74
N PRO A 685 -13.87 27.84 23.83
CA PRO A 685 -14.91 28.31 22.92
C PRO A 685 -15.43 27.24 21.96
N TYR A 686 -14.65 26.18 21.70
CA TYR A 686 -15.01 25.12 20.75
C TYR A 686 -16.01 24.12 21.32
N LYS A 687 -16.19 24.05 22.66
CA LYS A 687 -17.25 23.24 23.28
C LYS A 687 -18.64 23.60 22.74
N ALA A 688 -18.92 24.89 22.60
CA ALA A 688 -20.19 25.39 22.04
C ALA A 688 -20.38 25.02 20.56
N VAL A 689 -19.29 24.92 19.78
CA VAL A 689 -19.35 24.49 18.36
C VAL A 689 -19.66 23.00 18.26
N ILE A 690 -19.09 22.20 19.17
CA ILE A 690 -19.26 20.75 19.26
C ILE A 690 -20.61 20.38 19.88
N GLY A 691 -21.16 21.23 20.75
CA GLY A 691 -22.43 20.99 21.45
C GLY A 691 -22.26 20.21 22.77
N VAL A 692 -21.19 20.49 23.52
CA VAL A 692 -20.92 19.91 24.85
C VAL A 692 -20.68 21.01 25.88
N GLU A 693 -20.91 20.72 27.15
CA GLU A 693 -20.60 21.62 28.27
C GLU A 693 -19.25 21.22 28.93
N ASP A 694 -18.92 19.93 28.89
CA ASP A 694 -17.69 19.37 29.46
C ASP A 694 -16.96 18.42 28.48
N TRP A 695 -15.62 18.46 28.51
CA TRP A 695 -14.76 17.61 27.67
C TRP A 695 -14.80 16.12 28.06
N ASP A 696 -15.37 15.75 29.19
CA ASP A 696 -15.63 14.36 29.56
C ASP A 696 -16.88 13.78 28.88
N GLU A 697 -17.72 14.61 28.23
CA GLU A 697 -18.89 14.14 27.46
C GLU A 697 -18.48 13.47 26.14
N ILE A 698 -17.36 13.89 25.53
CA ILE A 698 -16.87 13.32 24.27
C ILE A 698 -16.12 11.98 24.45
N ARG A 699 -16.08 11.46 25.68
CA ARG A 699 -15.35 10.24 26.05
C ARG A 699 -16.28 9.05 26.05
N TYR A 700 -15.83 7.98 25.40
CA TYR A 700 -16.51 6.71 25.54
C TYR A 700 -16.21 6.09 26.91
N LYS A 701 -17.26 5.82 27.68
CA LYS A 701 -17.19 5.23 29.03
C LYS A 701 -17.57 3.75 29.07
N GLY A 702 -18.04 3.21 27.94
CA GLY A 702 -18.40 1.81 27.81
C GLY A 702 -17.20 0.90 27.57
N LYS A 703 -17.48 -0.39 27.42
CA LYS A 703 -16.47 -1.38 27.04
C LYS A 703 -16.45 -1.51 25.51
N ILE A 704 -15.25 -1.46 24.93
CA ILE A 704 -15.04 -1.76 23.51
C ILE A 704 -14.97 -3.28 23.38
N GLU A 705 -15.84 -3.83 22.54
CA GLU A 705 -15.98 -5.28 22.29
C GLU A 705 -16.08 -5.61 20.81
#